data_AF-A0A6P1W3W2-F1
#
_entry.id   AF-A0A6P1W3W2-F1
#
_cell.length_a   1.000
_cell.length_b   1.000
_cell.length_c   1.000
_cell.angle_alpha   90.00
_cell.angle_beta   90.00
_cell.angle_gamma   90.00
#
_symmetry.space_group_name_H-M   'P 1'
#
loop_
_entity.id
_entity.type
_entity.pdbx_description
1 polymer ?
#
loop_
_entity_poly.entity_id
_entity_poly.type
_entity_poly.pdbx_seq_one_letter_code
_entity_poly.pdbx_strand_id
1 'polypeptide(L)'
;MIRLFWLCLIFRLIAGPAFAQDKLPARTRPIFNVDTLPVQGITLNQGWRWHEGDNSKWANPDVDDRHWRAIDPSQDITELLKTQPIQMGWLRLHMQLDSALLGKVISMLIEQQVASQLYLNGQLIGEFGQVSTDPTQVKAYNPSGANQTLGQTIHFLLGPQAQQVLAVRFALQPGIHYLKFFDRPNPFLLIRLYQADQRNQNRMDSIGNFDLMFLDYFKVGLFLILALLHLLFYGLYPPHKANFWFGLFCFCVAAIYLNQPIHYQYLHSVPYRMASAIAQWVFIFGAHLFFLGAVYTLFNKRIGIVFYTALFGFSVYLVLFILQVAMPTDLATFLALILTDITSTRRLLLAARNRGKEYWILTIGASGFVLLVTAALILPMLSVSVHIQFILAQVFFNLGTLSLPLSMTLFLASEFAKTNRSLAKKLKQVEQLSALARVQEREKQQLLASQNETLEQQVTLRTAQLNQSLADLKSTQTQLLQAEKMATMGKLTKGIVDRILNPLNYINNFSLMGKELLEEIQAVIQKQHTTLSLDGQHELDDAASMLEQNLTKIHEHGNSTARILQDMQKLLKERSTSYVLTDINTYLSQQIEISFQKALDTYTHTVPIKLEVNLAPQPLPVNLLPVEFGDVLDRLIDNSCYTLLEKCRHITGFDPHLEVSTQVVEDQVQIQVRDNGRGISAHEQKQLFSPFFTTKATAKGTGLSLYLSKEVVEVNLQGQMRIDSEEEEYTQVTILLPLKLVLTTS
;
A
#
# COMPACT_ATOMS: atom_id res chain seq x y z
N MET A 1 -56.04 11.31 27.35
CA MET A 1 -56.18 10.04 26.60
C MET A 1 -56.03 8.79 27.48
N ILE A 2 -54.97 8.65 28.28
CA ILE A 2 -54.74 7.44 29.13
C ILE A 2 -55.89 7.18 30.13
N ARG A 3 -56.44 8.20 30.79
CA ARG A 3 -57.55 8.03 31.75
C ARG A 3 -58.89 7.61 31.11
N LEU A 4 -59.14 8.01 29.86
CA LEU A 4 -60.37 7.62 29.14
C LEU A 4 -60.33 6.16 28.70
N PHE A 5 -59.14 5.67 28.30
CA PHE A 5 -58.89 4.27 27.95
C PHE A 5 -59.14 3.33 29.14
N TRP A 6 -58.69 3.72 30.34
CA TRP A 6 -58.94 2.95 31.58
C TRP A 6 -60.42 2.91 31.98
N LEU A 7 -61.15 4.01 31.80
CA LEU A 7 -62.58 4.10 32.11
C LEU A 7 -63.43 3.19 31.20
N CYS A 8 -63.10 3.11 29.90
CA CYS A 8 -63.82 2.23 28.97
C CYS A 8 -63.49 0.74 29.16
N LEU A 9 -62.25 0.40 29.57
CA LEU A 9 -61.84 -0.98 29.83
C LEU A 9 -62.53 -1.55 31.10
N ILE A 10 -62.70 -0.72 32.13
CA ILE A 10 -63.42 -1.08 33.35
C ILE A 10 -64.92 -1.28 33.07
N PHE A 11 -65.51 -0.51 32.15
CA PHE A 11 -66.93 -0.65 31.78
C PHE A 11 -67.24 -1.97 31.06
N ARG A 12 -66.27 -2.54 30.33
CA ARG A 12 -66.40 -3.86 29.69
C ARG A 12 -66.21 -5.03 30.67
N LEU A 13 -65.53 -4.81 31.79
CA LEU A 13 -65.34 -5.80 32.85
C LEU A 13 -66.54 -5.91 33.80
N ILE A 14 -67.44 -4.91 33.83
CA ILE A 14 -68.62 -4.87 34.69
C ILE A 14 -69.89 -5.40 33.98
N ALA A 15 -69.88 -5.50 32.65
CA ALA A 15 -71.02 -5.96 31.86
C ALA A 15 -70.79 -7.35 31.26
N GLY A 16 -70.72 -8.39 32.11
CA GLY A 16 -70.95 -9.77 31.67
C GLY A 16 -72.45 -10.09 31.75
N PRO A 17 -73.10 -10.63 30.71
CA PRO A 17 -74.44 -11.16 30.87
C PRO A 17 -74.33 -12.47 31.68
N ALA A 18 -74.65 -12.40 32.97
CA ALA A 18 -74.96 -13.58 33.76
C ALA A 18 -76.32 -14.13 33.27
N PHE A 19 -76.28 -15.04 32.30
CA PHE A 19 -77.47 -15.86 32.01
C PHE A 19 -77.60 -16.89 33.13
N ALA A 20 -78.63 -16.69 33.96
CA ALA A 20 -79.06 -17.66 34.95
C ALA A 20 -79.41 -18.99 34.26
N GLN A 21 -78.85 -20.09 34.74
CA GLN A 21 -79.31 -21.43 34.41
C GLN A 21 -80.64 -21.67 35.13
N ASP A 22 -81.76 -21.50 34.43
CA ASP A 22 -83.03 -22.01 34.90
C ASP A 22 -83.01 -23.55 34.85
N LYS A 23 -83.14 -24.16 36.02
CA LYS A 23 -83.36 -25.61 36.17
C LYS A 23 -84.73 -25.96 35.58
N LEU A 24 -84.74 -26.57 34.39
CA LEU A 24 -85.96 -27.14 33.80
C LEU A 24 -86.43 -28.41 34.56
N PRO A 25 -87.75 -28.58 34.79
CA PRO A 25 -88.31 -29.73 35.51
C PRO A 25 -88.23 -31.04 34.72
N ALA A 26 -88.03 -32.14 35.45
CA ALA A 26 -87.56 -33.43 34.94
C ALA A 26 -88.59 -34.37 34.27
N ARG A 27 -89.71 -33.90 33.68
CA ARG A 27 -90.73 -34.82 33.11
C ARG A 27 -91.36 -34.47 31.77
N THR A 28 -91.08 -33.32 31.15
CA THR A 28 -91.52 -33.01 29.78
C THR A 28 -90.34 -33.09 28.80
N ARG A 29 -90.54 -33.71 27.63
CA ARG A 29 -89.54 -33.70 26.55
C ARG A 29 -89.37 -32.22 26.13
N PRO A 30 -88.19 -31.59 26.32
CA PRO A 30 -87.99 -30.23 25.84
C PRO A 30 -87.92 -30.29 24.31
N ILE A 31 -88.89 -29.67 23.65
CA ILE A 31 -88.97 -29.58 22.19
C ILE A 31 -88.53 -28.18 21.80
N PHE A 32 -87.61 -28.07 20.85
CA PHE A 32 -87.14 -26.80 20.33
C PHE A 32 -88.10 -26.31 19.23
N ASN A 33 -88.84 -25.25 19.49
CA ASN A 33 -89.79 -24.70 18.53
C ASN A 33 -89.07 -23.79 17.52
N VAL A 34 -89.32 -24.01 16.23
CA VAL A 34 -88.81 -23.19 15.13
C VAL A 34 -90.01 -22.57 14.41
N ASP A 35 -90.41 -21.39 14.86
CA ASP A 35 -91.62 -20.73 14.36
C ASP A 35 -91.34 -19.96 13.05
N THR A 36 -90.19 -19.31 12.95
CA THR A 36 -89.75 -18.54 11.77
C THR A 36 -88.24 -18.64 11.59
N LEU A 37 -87.70 -18.40 10.40
CA LEU A 37 -86.25 -18.33 10.17
C LEU A 37 -85.84 -16.86 9.91
N PRO A 38 -85.28 -16.14 10.91
CA PRO A 38 -84.83 -14.78 10.74
C PRO A 38 -83.58 -14.72 9.83
N VAL A 39 -83.31 -13.55 9.26
CA VAL A 39 -82.16 -13.31 8.37
C VAL A 39 -80.82 -13.68 9.02
N GLN A 40 -80.71 -13.49 10.34
CA GLN A 40 -79.50 -13.81 11.12
C GLN A 40 -79.34 -15.31 11.43
N GLY A 41 -80.36 -16.11 11.11
CA GLY A 41 -80.45 -17.53 11.42
C GLY A 41 -80.88 -17.80 12.86
N ILE A 42 -81.33 -19.02 13.14
CA ILE A 42 -81.61 -19.51 14.50
C ILE A 42 -80.48 -20.42 14.95
N THR A 43 -80.02 -20.21 16.19
CA THR A 43 -79.04 -21.09 16.83
C THR A 43 -79.77 -22.17 17.64
N LEU A 44 -79.40 -23.43 17.43
CA LEU A 44 -79.93 -24.57 18.18
C LEU A 44 -79.12 -24.76 19.46
N ASN A 45 -79.43 -24.01 20.52
CA ASN A 45 -78.67 -24.01 21.78
C ASN A 45 -79.43 -24.57 23.00
N GLN A 46 -80.68 -25.00 22.83
CA GLN A 46 -81.53 -25.49 23.94
C GLN A 46 -82.15 -26.84 23.59
N GLY A 47 -82.53 -27.61 24.60
CA GLY A 47 -83.25 -28.88 24.43
C GLY A 47 -82.38 -30.09 24.05
N TRP A 48 -81.07 -29.92 23.94
CA TRP A 48 -80.13 -31.00 23.62
C TRP A 48 -80.00 -32.03 24.74
N ARG A 49 -79.94 -33.30 24.33
CA ARG A 49 -79.74 -34.46 25.18
C ARG A 49 -78.53 -35.25 24.70
N TRP A 50 -77.78 -35.86 25.62
CA TRP A 50 -76.63 -36.67 25.27
C TRP A 50 -76.55 -37.99 26.02
N HIS A 51 -75.94 -38.98 25.34
CA HIS A 51 -75.66 -40.31 25.87
C HIS A 51 -74.29 -40.80 25.41
N GLU A 52 -73.56 -41.42 26.33
CA GLU A 52 -72.23 -41.99 26.09
C GLU A 52 -72.32 -43.33 25.34
N GLY A 53 -71.33 -43.62 24.51
CA GLY A 53 -71.22 -44.88 23.77
C GLY A 53 -71.63 -44.76 22.31
N ASP A 54 -71.57 -45.87 21.59
CA ASP A 54 -71.68 -45.85 20.14
C ASP A 54 -72.64 -46.91 19.62
N ASN A 55 -73.87 -46.51 19.32
CA ASN A 55 -74.90 -47.39 18.76
C ASN A 55 -75.66 -46.68 17.64
N SER A 56 -75.51 -47.16 16.41
CA SER A 56 -76.14 -46.58 15.21
C SER A 56 -77.67 -46.53 15.28
N LYS A 57 -78.31 -47.39 16.09
CA LYS A 57 -79.78 -47.36 16.28
C LYS A 57 -80.24 -46.06 16.93
N TRP A 58 -79.38 -45.35 17.66
CA TRP A 58 -79.70 -44.07 18.29
C TRP A 58 -79.87 -42.90 17.31
N ALA A 59 -79.66 -43.13 16.00
CA ALA A 59 -80.08 -42.19 14.96
C ALA A 59 -81.61 -42.18 14.75
N ASN A 60 -82.31 -43.28 15.03
CA ASN A 60 -83.73 -43.44 14.71
C ASN A 60 -84.61 -42.53 15.61
N PRO A 61 -85.58 -41.78 15.03
CA PRO A 61 -86.47 -40.90 15.79
C PRO A 61 -87.25 -41.59 16.92
N ASP A 62 -87.55 -42.89 16.80
CA ASP A 62 -88.38 -43.65 17.76
C ASP A 62 -87.68 -44.00 19.08
N VAL A 63 -86.36 -43.81 19.17
CA VAL A 63 -85.59 -44.11 20.38
C VAL A 63 -86.00 -43.17 21.52
N ASP A 64 -86.30 -43.76 22.68
CA ASP A 64 -86.63 -42.98 23.88
C ASP A 64 -85.37 -42.42 24.57
N ASP A 65 -85.18 -41.11 24.43
CA ASP A 65 -84.05 -40.34 24.94
C ASP A 65 -84.40 -39.51 26.18
N ARG A 66 -85.57 -39.70 26.79
CA ARG A 66 -85.99 -38.96 28.00
C ARG A 66 -85.04 -39.10 29.18
N HIS A 67 -84.34 -40.23 29.27
CA HIS A 67 -83.37 -40.54 30.33
C HIS A 67 -81.96 -40.03 30.02
N TRP A 68 -81.73 -39.46 28.82
CA TRP A 68 -80.43 -38.92 28.43
C TRP A 68 -80.13 -37.63 29.20
N ARG A 69 -78.83 -37.38 29.42
CA ARG A 69 -78.37 -36.23 30.19
C ARG A 69 -78.59 -34.95 29.38
N ALA A 70 -78.98 -33.86 30.03
CA ALA A 70 -79.05 -32.56 29.35
C ALA A 70 -77.63 -32.03 29.09
N ILE A 71 -77.45 -31.37 27.95
CA ILE A 71 -76.19 -30.74 27.56
C ILE A 71 -76.50 -29.48 26.77
N ASP A 72 -75.63 -28.48 26.83
CA ASP A 72 -75.64 -27.37 25.87
C ASP A 72 -74.35 -27.46 25.04
N PRO A 73 -74.42 -28.00 23.81
CA PRO A 73 -73.24 -28.20 22.98
C PRO A 73 -72.66 -26.87 22.45
N SER A 74 -73.38 -25.75 22.60
CA SER A 74 -72.90 -24.42 22.18
C SER A 74 -71.91 -23.80 23.17
N GLN A 75 -71.74 -24.38 24.36
CA GLN A 75 -70.76 -23.96 25.36
C GLN A 75 -69.32 -24.20 24.87
N ASP A 76 -68.38 -23.44 25.44
CA ASP A 76 -66.96 -23.60 25.16
C ASP A 76 -66.51 -25.04 25.48
N ILE A 77 -65.90 -25.70 24.50
CA ILE A 77 -65.49 -27.09 24.62
C ILE A 77 -64.57 -27.31 25.84
N THR A 78 -63.75 -26.33 26.20
CA THR A 78 -62.83 -26.42 27.34
C THR A 78 -63.58 -26.44 28.66
N GLU A 79 -64.65 -25.66 28.78
CA GLU A 79 -65.50 -25.60 29.97
C GLU A 79 -66.38 -26.85 30.06
N LEU A 80 -66.92 -27.29 28.93
CA LEU A 80 -67.74 -28.48 28.84
C LEU A 80 -66.96 -29.75 29.25
N LEU A 81 -65.73 -29.92 28.74
CA LEU A 81 -64.88 -31.07 29.07
C LEU A 81 -64.36 -31.07 30.52
N LYS A 82 -64.31 -29.91 31.20
CA LYS A 82 -64.00 -29.83 32.63
C LYS A 82 -65.13 -30.38 33.50
N THR A 83 -66.37 -30.27 33.05
CA THR A 83 -67.56 -30.65 33.84
C THR A 83 -68.10 -32.03 33.46
N GLN A 84 -67.83 -32.51 32.24
CA GLN A 84 -68.25 -33.82 31.76
C GLN A 84 -67.11 -34.52 30.99
N PRO A 85 -66.69 -35.75 31.36
CA PRO A 85 -65.63 -36.48 30.65
C PRO A 85 -66.17 -37.12 29.36
N ILE A 86 -66.56 -36.27 28.42
CA ILE A 86 -67.08 -36.68 27.11
C ILE A 86 -65.90 -37.17 26.25
N GLN A 87 -66.05 -38.30 25.57
CA GLN A 87 -65.05 -38.82 24.61
C GLN A 87 -65.72 -39.18 23.28
N MET A 88 -66.81 -39.93 23.35
CA MET A 88 -67.63 -40.32 22.22
C MET A 88 -69.08 -40.47 22.67
N GLY A 89 -70.01 -40.10 21.80
CA GLY A 89 -71.42 -40.39 22.06
C GLY A 89 -72.36 -39.81 21.05
N TRP A 90 -73.60 -39.65 21.49
CA TRP A 90 -74.70 -39.18 20.68
C TRP A 90 -75.38 -37.99 21.33
N LEU A 91 -75.63 -36.96 20.53
CA LEU A 91 -76.50 -35.84 20.85
C LEU A 91 -77.84 -36.01 20.15
N ARG A 92 -78.94 -35.65 20.80
CA ARG A 92 -80.28 -35.63 20.21
C ARG A 92 -81.01 -34.35 20.55
N LEU A 93 -81.71 -33.81 19.55
CA LEU A 93 -82.57 -32.64 19.65
C LEU A 93 -83.89 -32.94 18.95
N HIS A 94 -84.99 -32.71 19.65
CA HIS A 94 -86.34 -32.75 19.08
C HIS A 94 -86.73 -31.32 18.68
N MET A 95 -87.08 -31.13 17.42
CA MET A 95 -87.50 -29.85 16.87
C MET A 95 -88.97 -29.93 16.46
N GLN A 96 -89.74 -28.89 16.81
CA GLN A 96 -91.08 -28.67 16.30
C GLN A 96 -91.02 -27.53 15.30
N LEU A 97 -91.45 -27.78 14.08
CA LEU A 97 -91.43 -26.83 12.98
C LEU A 97 -92.83 -26.26 12.77
N ASP A 98 -92.90 -24.95 12.51
CA ASP A 98 -94.12 -24.35 12.01
C ASP A 98 -94.47 -24.89 10.62
N SER A 99 -95.77 -25.00 10.34
CA SER A 99 -96.30 -25.46 9.05
C SER A 99 -95.74 -24.70 7.84
N ALA A 100 -95.42 -23.41 8.01
CA ALA A 100 -94.86 -22.55 6.96
C ALA A 100 -93.41 -22.87 6.59
N LEU A 101 -92.71 -23.72 7.36
CA LEU A 101 -91.34 -24.16 7.10
C LEU A 101 -91.28 -25.56 6.45
N LEU A 102 -92.37 -26.33 6.50
CA LEU A 102 -92.43 -27.67 5.91
C LEU A 102 -92.25 -27.60 4.39
N GLY A 103 -91.42 -28.48 3.83
CA GLY A 103 -91.13 -28.52 2.39
C GLY A 103 -90.23 -27.38 1.89
N LYS A 104 -89.71 -26.50 2.75
CA LYS A 104 -88.67 -25.53 2.38
C LYS A 104 -87.27 -26.15 2.48
N VAL A 105 -86.36 -25.67 1.64
CA VAL A 105 -84.93 -25.99 1.72
C VAL A 105 -84.28 -25.11 2.78
N ILE A 106 -83.72 -25.75 3.80
CA ILE A 106 -82.98 -25.09 4.88
C ILE A 106 -81.49 -25.32 4.67
N SER A 107 -80.70 -24.29 5.00
CA SER A 107 -79.25 -24.37 5.13
C SER A 107 -78.86 -24.49 6.60
N MET A 108 -78.10 -25.53 6.93
CA MET A 108 -77.53 -25.73 8.25
C MET A 108 -76.04 -25.39 8.22
N LEU A 109 -75.64 -24.40 9.03
CA LEU A 109 -74.26 -24.04 9.30
C LEU A 109 -73.80 -24.71 10.58
N ILE A 110 -72.63 -25.35 10.54
CA ILE A 110 -72.10 -26.12 11.66
C ILE A 110 -70.70 -25.62 12.00
N GLU A 111 -70.53 -25.20 13.25
CA GLU A 111 -69.24 -24.89 13.85
C GLU A 111 -68.97 -25.87 14.98
N GLN A 112 -67.90 -26.65 14.89
CA GLN A 112 -67.63 -27.71 15.87
C GLN A 112 -66.12 -27.97 16.02
N GLN A 113 -65.74 -28.65 17.09
CA GLN A 113 -64.34 -29.07 17.34
C GLN A 113 -64.16 -30.59 17.41
N VAL A 114 -65.18 -31.34 17.00
CA VAL A 114 -65.23 -32.81 17.06
C VAL A 114 -65.35 -33.44 15.67
N ALA A 115 -65.17 -34.75 15.58
CA ALA A 115 -65.63 -35.53 14.44
C ALA A 115 -67.14 -35.78 14.62
N SER A 116 -67.94 -35.66 13.57
CA SER A 116 -69.40 -35.83 13.69
C SER A 116 -70.07 -36.46 12.47
N GLN A 117 -71.11 -37.24 12.71
CA GLN A 117 -72.09 -37.68 11.72
C GLN A 117 -73.48 -37.20 12.15
N LEU A 118 -74.16 -36.47 11.27
CA LEU A 118 -75.46 -35.86 11.54
C LEU A 118 -76.56 -36.65 10.84
N TYR A 119 -77.61 -36.97 11.60
CA TYR A 119 -78.77 -37.71 11.15
C TYR A 119 -80.04 -36.90 11.38
N LEU A 120 -80.87 -36.75 10.36
CA LEU A 120 -82.21 -36.17 10.47
C LEU A 120 -83.23 -37.29 10.28
N ASN A 121 -84.05 -37.53 11.31
CA ASN A 121 -85.00 -38.64 11.38
C ASN A 121 -84.39 -40.01 11.00
N GLY A 122 -83.16 -40.26 11.44
CA GLY A 122 -82.44 -41.52 11.17
C GLY A 122 -81.70 -41.57 9.83
N GLN A 123 -81.91 -40.61 8.92
CA GLN A 123 -81.16 -40.53 7.66
C GLN A 123 -79.90 -39.67 7.83
N LEU A 124 -78.74 -40.18 7.40
CA LEU A 124 -77.49 -39.43 7.40
C LEU A 124 -77.58 -38.24 6.43
N ILE A 125 -77.41 -37.02 6.95
CA ILE A 125 -77.46 -35.77 6.17
C ILE A 125 -76.08 -35.11 6.03
N GLY A 126 -75.09 -35.51 6.82
CA GLY A 126 -73.73 -35.03 6.68
C GLY A 126 -72.73 -35.74 7.58
N GLU A 127 -71.48 -35.80 7.12
CA GLU A 127 -70.35 -36.36 7.83
C GLU A 127 -69.18 -35.38 7.77
N PHE A 128 -68.58 -35.11 8.93
CA PHE A 128 -67.54 -34.12 9.10
C PHE A 128 -66.39 -34.71 9.91
N GLY A 129 -65.27 -34.92 9.23
CA GLY A 129 -64.13 -35.61 9.80
C GLY A 129 -64.28 -37.12 9.73
N GLN A 130 -63.71 -37.84 10.69
CA GLN A 130 -63.76 -39.29 10.76
C GLN A 130 -64.17 -39.69 12.18
N VAL A 131 -65.36 -40.27 12.32
CA VAL A 131 -65.87 -40.83 13.59
C VAL A 131 -65.52 -42.32 13.65
N SER A 132 -64.78 -42.73 14.67
CA SER A 132 -64.33 -44.12 14.84
C SER A 132 -64.35 -44.52 16.32
N THR A 133 -64.58 -45.79 16.59
CA THR A 133 -64.41 -46.38 17.94
C THR A 133 -62.93 -46.56 18.30
N ASP A 134 -62.05 -46.64 17.30
CA ASP A 134 -60.59 -46.55 17.48
C ASP A 134 -60.19 -45.07 17.61
N PRO A 135 -59.72 -44.62 18.79
CA PRO A 135 -59.36 -43.23 19.03
C PRO A 135 -58.28 -42.70 18.05
N THR A 136 -57.39 -43.57 17.56
CA THR A 136 -56.30 -43.16 16.65
C THR A 136 -56.79 -42.80 15.25
N GLN A 137 -57.97 -43.28 14.88
CA GLN A 137 -58.61 -43.02 13.59
C GLN A 137 -59.57 -41.82 13.64
N VAL A 138 -59.84 -41.26 14.83
CA VAL A 138 -60.74 -40.12 14.96
C VAL A 138 -60.07 -38.86 14.41
N LYS A 139 -60.75 -38.17 13.49
CA LYS A 139 -60.28 -36.90 12.92
C LYS A 139 -61.35 -35.82 13.11
N ALA A 140 -61.07 -34.86 13.97
CA ALA A 140 -61.94 -33.73 14.21
C ALA A 140 -61.94 -32.76 13.02
N TYR A 141 -63.12 -32.26 12.67
CA TYR A 141 -63.29 -31.39 11.51
C TYR A 141 -64.28 -30.28 11.82
N ASN A 142 -63.93 -29.05 11.47
CA ASN A 142 -64.80 -27.88 11.64
C ASN A 142 -65.34 -27.41 10.27
N PRO A 143 -66.62 -27.64 9.93
CA PRO A 143 -67.19 -27.31 8.62
C PRO A 143 -67.28 -25.80 8.36
N SER A 144 -67.52 -25.00 9.39
CA SER A 144 -67.59 -23.55 9.25
C SER A 144 -66.23 -22.87 9.05
N GLY A 145 -65.15 -23.54 9.44
CA GLY A 145 -63.83 -22.94 9.51
C GLY A 145 -63.72 -21.82 10.56
N ALA A 146 -62.91 -20.78 10.34
CA ALA A 146 -62.83 -19.57 11.19
C ALA A 146 -63.75 -18.43 10.74
N ASN A 147 -64.51 -18.63 9.66
CA ASN A 147 -65.48 -17.63 9.20
C ASN A 147 -66.86 -18.25 9.02
N GLN A 148 -67.73 -17.98 10.00
CA GLN A 148 -69.14 -18.38 10.00
C GLN A 148 -69.90 -17.93 8.74
N THR A 149 -69.41 -16.96 7.96
CA THR A 149 -70.04 -16.55 6.69
C THR A 149 -69.63 -17.36 5.46
N LEU A 150 -68.47 -18.04 5.48
CA LEU A 150 -67.95 -18.81 4.34
C LEU A 150 -67.97 -20.33 4.56
N GLY A 151 -68.37 -20.77 5.75
CA GLY A 151 -68.49 -22.17 6.14
C GLY A 151 -69.32 -23.05 5.21
N GLN A 152 -68.96 -24.34 5.14
CA GLN A 152 -69.75 -25.37 4.46
C GLN A 152 -71.13 -25.46 5.12
N THR A 153 -72.18 -25.46 4.30
CA THR A 153 -73.56 -25.62 4.76
C THR A 153 -74.16 -26.89 4.19
N ILE A 154 -74.92 -27.61 5.01
CA ILE A 154 -75.74 -28.72 4.52
C ILE A 154 -77.08 -28.13 4.09
N HIS A 155 -77.49 -28.44 2.87
CA HIS A 155 -78.84 -28.14 2.39
C HIS A 155 -79.68 -29.40 2.47
N PHE A 156 -80.83 -29.31 3.13
CA PHE A 156 -81.79 -30.42 3.16
C PHE A 156 -83.23 -29.90 3.12
N LEU A 157 -84.11 -30.78 2.67
CA LEU A 157 -85.55 -30.54 2.64
C LEU A 157 -86.13 -30.93 4.01
N LEU A 158 -86.94 -30.05 4.59
CA LEU A 158 -87.75 -30.43 5.74
C LEU A 158 -88.87 -31.39 5.32
N GLY A 159 -88.91 -32.56 5.93
CA GLY A 159 -89.95 -33.56 5.69
C GLY A 159 -91.36 -33.04 6.06
N PRO A 160 -92.43 -33.77 5.68
CA PRO A 160 -93.81 -33.34 5.91
C PRO A 160 -94.24 -33.40 7.39
N GLN A 161 -93.43 -34.01 8.25
CA GLN A 161 -93.72 -34.14 9.69
C GLN A 161 -93.32 -32.87 10.43
N ALA A 162 -94.23 -32.34 11.24
CA ALA A 162 -94.00 -31.13 12.03
C ALA A 162 -92.96 -31.34 13.14
N GLN A 163 -92.85 -32.56 13.68
CA GLN A 163 -91.79 -32.94 14.61
C GLN A 163 -90.65 -33.62 13.86
N GLN A 164 -89.42 -33.16 14.09
CA GLN A 164 -88.20 -33.69 13.50
C GLN A 164 -87.20 -34.02 14.61
N VAL A 165 -86.38 -35.06 14.41
CA VAL A 165 -85.32 -35.44 15.34
C VAL A 165 -83.97 -35.28 14.66
N LEU A 166 -83.12 -34.42 15.23
CA LEU A 166 -81.72 -34.28 14.84
C LEU A 166 -80.86 -35.08 15.82
N ALA A 167 -80.16 -36.09 15.31
CA ALA A 167 -79.21 -36.87 16.08
C ALA A 167 -77.79 -36.64 15.56
N VAL A 168 -76.81 -36.45 16.45
CA VAL A 168 -75.41 -36.22 16.08
C VAL A 168 -74.54 -37.24 16.81
N ARG A 169 -73.97 -38.18 16.07
CA ARG A 169 -72.92 -39.07 16.57
C ARG A 169 -71.60 -38.30 16.52
N PHE A 170 -70.86 -38.25 17.62
CA PHE A 170 -69.61 -37.49 17.67
C PHE A 170 -68.49 -38.26 18.37
N ALA A 171 -67.25 -37.88 18.06
CA ALA A 171 -66.05 -38.34 18.77
C ALA A 171 -65.00 -37.22 18.88
N LEU A 172 -64.35 -37.13 20.03
CA LEU A 172 -63.22 -36.24 20.27
C LEU A 172 -61.94 -36.87 19.75
N GLN A 173 -61.12 -36.07 19.06
CA GLN A 173 -59.84 -36.53 18.57
C GLN A 173 -58.81 -36.49 19.71
N PRO A 174 -58.12 -37.60 20.02
CA PRO A 174 -57.10 -37.63 21.07
C PRO A 174 -55.93 -36.68 20.79
N GLY A 175 -55.34 -36.14 21.86
CA GLY A 175 -54.13 -35.31 21.78
C GLY A 175 -54.36 -33.85 21.35
N ILE A 176 -55.60 -33.45 21.06
CA ILE A 176 -55.93 -32.05 20.79
C ILE A 176 -56.07 -31.28 22.10
N HIS A 177 -55.33 -30.18 22.21
CA HIS A 177 -55.55 -29.17 23.24
C HIS A 177 -56.48 -28.11 22.68
N TYR A 178 -57.75 -28.12 23.09
CA TYR A 178 -58.77 -27.18 22.59
C TYR A 178 -58.57 -25.78 23.19
N LEU A 179 -57.85 -24.91 22.48
CA LEU A 179 -57.51 -23.55 22.93
C LEU A 179 -58.60 -22.54 22.53
N LYS A 180 -58.92 -21.60 23.42
CA LYS A 180 -59.75 -20.43 23.09
C LYS A 180 -58.91 -19.43 22.28
N PHE A 181 -59.44 -18.92 21.17
CA PHE A 181 -58.72 -18.02 20.27
C PHE A 181 -59.27 -16.59 20.35
N PHE A 182 -58.51 -15.65 20.91
CA PHE A 182 -58.84 -14.20 20.95
C PHE A 182 -60.31 -13.90 21.31
N ASP A 183 -60.80 -14.55 22.37
CA ASP A 183 -62.17 -14.42 22.87
C ASP A 183 -63.30 -14.83 21.89
N ARG A 184 -62.97 -15.50 20.78
CA ARG A 184 -63.99 -16.13 19.95
C ARG A 184 -64.58 -17.34 20.69
N PRO A 185 -65.90 -17.56 20.60
CA PRO A 185 -66.51 -18.76 21.13
C PRO A 185 -65.85 -19.98 20.46
N ASN A 186 -65.43 -20.96 21.25
CA ASN A 186 -64.90 -22.23 20.77
C ASN A 186 -65.90 -23.36 21.11
N PRO A 187 -67.09 -23.36 20.47
CA PRO A 187 -68.18 -24.24 20.89
C PRO A 187 -67.84 -25.69 20.61
N PHE A 188 -68.31 -26.60 21.46
CA PHE A 188 -68.22 -28.04 21.19
C PHE A 188 -68.91 -28.40 19.86
N LEU A 189 -70.16 -27.97 19.70
CA LEU A 189 -70.97 -28.04 18.49
C LEU A 189 -72.03 -26.93 18.51
N LEU A 190 -71.96 -26.05 17.52
CA LEU A 190 -72.90 -24.95 17.29
C LEU A 190 -73.56 -25.16 15.93
N ILE A 191 -74.88 -25.34 15.94
CA ILE A 191 -75.68 -25.50 14.73
C ILE A 191 -76.57 -24.27 14.56
N ARG A 192 -76.53 -23.67 13.37
CA ARG A 192 -77.41 -22.56 12.98
C ARG A 192 -78.20 -22.88 11.71
N LEU A 193 -79.50 -22.61 11.74
CA LEU A 193 -80.40 -22.80 10.61
C LEU A 193 -80.69 -21.47 9.91
N TYR A 194 -80.62 -21.49 8.58
CA TYR A 194 -80.91 -20.36 7.69
C TYR A 194 -81.84 -20.80 6.57
N GLN A 195 -82.59 -19.86 5.99
CA GLN A 195 -83.21 -20.10 4.69
C GLN A 195 -82.12 -20.12 3.60
N ALA A 196 -82.25 -21.04 2.63
CA ALA A 196 -81.17 -21.30 1.67
C ALA A 196 -80.77 -20.09 0.82
N ASP A 197 -81.75 -19.35 0.30
CA ASP A 197 -81.50 -18.18 -0.54
C ASP A 197 -80.79 -17.05 0.23
N GLN A 198 -81.24 -16.77 1.44
CA GLN A 198 -80.65 -15.75 2.31
C GLN A 198 -79.20 -16.06 2.66
N ARG A 199 -78.89 -17.33 2.92
CA ARG A 199 -77.52 -17.76 3.23
C ARG A 199 -76.62 -17.65 2.01
N ASN A 200 -77.09 -18.03 0.83
CA ASN A 200 -76.33 -17.92 -0.41
C ASN A 200 -76.01 -16.46 -0.73
N GLN A 201 -76.95 -15.54 -0.48
CA GLN A 201 -76.73 -14.10 -0.64
C GLN A 201 -75.68 -13.56 0.35
N ASN A 202 -75.79 -13.90 1.65
CA ASN A 202 -74.80 -13.53 2.68
C ASN A 202 -73.40 -14.10 2.37
N ARG A 203 -73.32 -15.28 1.74
CA ARG A 203 -72.08 -15.89 1.28
C ARG A 203 -71.49 -15.13 0.09
N MET A 204 -72.31 -14.74 -0.88
CA MET A 204 -71.90 -13.96 -2.06
C MET A 204 -71.29 -12.61 -1.65
N ASP A 205 -71.93 -11.90 -0.72
CA ASP A 205 -71.44 -10.62 -0.18
C ASP A 205 -70.13 -10.79 0.61
N SER A 206 -69.95 -11.95 1.26
CA SER A 206 -68.72 -12.26 2.01
C SER A 206 -67.55 -12.69 1.12
N ILE A 207 -67.81 -13.29 -0.04
CA ILE A 207 -66.79 -13.69 -1.04
C ILE A 207 -66.10 -12.45 -1.63
N GLY A 208 -66.74 -11.28 -1.65
CA GLY A 208 -66.12 -10.00 -1.99
C GLY A 208 -64.92 -9.60 -1.11
N ASN A 209 -64.65 -10.30 0.00
CA ASN A 209 -63.46 -10.10 0.85
C ASN A 209 -62.20 -10.85 0.36
N PHE A 210 -62.24 -11.51 -0.81
CA PHE A 210 -61.06 -12.20 -1.39
C PHE A 210 -59.85 -11.25 -1.58
N ASP A 211 -60.11 -9.95 -1.76
CA ASP A 211 -59.09 -8.89 -1.86
C ASP A 211 -58.17 -8.78 -0.62
N LEU A 212 -58.65 -9.17 0.57
CA LEU A 212 -57.85 -9.11 1.80
C LEU A 212 -56.72 -10.15 1.81
N MET A 213 -56.94 -11.31 1.18
CA MET A 213 -55.96 -12.39 1.13
C MET A 213 -54.78 -12.01 0.22
N PHE A 214 -55.07 -11.33 -0.89
CA PHE A 214 -54.04 -10.76 -1.77
C PHE A 214 -53.17 -9.74 -1.04
N LEU A 215 -53.77 -8.84 -0.26
CA LEU A 215 -53.03 -7.86 0.54
C LEU A 215 -52.12 -8.52 1.58
N ASP A 216 -52.55 -9.61 2.21
CA ASP A 216 -51.70 -10.33 3.17
C ASP A 216 -50.53 -11.04 2.47
N TYR A 217 -50.73 -11.70 1.32
CA TYR A 217 -49.62 -12.25 0.54
C TYR A 217 -48.64 -11.18 0.05
N PHE A 218 -49.15 -10.01 -0.37
CA PHE A 218 -48.31 -8.87 -0.73
C PHE A 218 -47.45 -8.41 0.46
N LYS A 219 -48.02 -8.31 1.66
CA LYS A 219 -47.29 -7.97 2.89
C LYS A 219 -46.24 -9.03 3.23
N VAL A 220 -46.56 -10.32 3.08
CA VAL A 220 -45.57 -11.41 3.26
C VAL A 220 -44.37 -11.17 2.36
N GLY A 221 -44.59 -10.96 1.06
CA GLY A 221 -43.51 -10.66 0.11
C GLY A 221 -42.69 -9.43 0.51
N LEU A 222 -43.36 -8.32 0.84
CA LEU A 222 -42.71 -7.07 1.27
C LEU A 222 -41.82 -7.29 2.50
N PHE A 223 -42.34 -7.91 3.56
CA PHE A 223 -41.60 -8.12 4.79
C PHE A 223 -40.51 -9.19 4.67
N LEU A 224 -40.68 -10.22 3.82
CA LEU A 224 -39.61 -11.18 3.52
C LEU A 224 -38.46 -10.53 2.76
N ILE A 225 -38.75 -9.67 1.77
CA ILE A 225 -37.71 -8.93 1.06
C ILE A 225 -36.94 -8.03 2.03
N LEU A 226 -37.65 -7.31 2.92
CA LEU A 226 -37.01 -6.49 3.94
C LEU A 226 -36.19 -7.33 4.93
N ALA A 227 -36.70 -8.49 5.37
CA ALA A 227 -35.97 -9.41 6.24
C ALA A 227 -34.66 -9.87 5.58
N LEU A 228 -34.74 -10.33 4.33
CA LEU A 228 -33.58 -10.76 3.54
C LEU A 228 -32.58 -9.62 3.32
N LEU A 229 -33.06 -8.42 2.98
CA LEU A 229 -32.21 -7.25 2.78
C LEU A 229 -31.43 -6.89 4.05
N HIS A 230 -32.10 -6.86 5.20
CA HIS A 230 -31.45 -6.55 6.48
C HIS A 230 -30.51 -7.67 6.94
N LEU A 231 -30.87 -8.94 6.76
CA LEU A 231 -29.97 -10.05 7.05
C LEU A 231 -28.75 -10.07 6.13
N LEU A 232 -28.91 -9.69 4.86
CA LEU A 232 -27.81 -9.53 3.90
C LEU A 232 -26.90 -8.36 4.28
N PHE A 233 -27.45 -7.21 4.69
CA PHE A 233 -26.65 -6.10 5.23
C PHE A 233 -25.87 -6.51 6.47
N TYR A 234 -26.43 -7.36 7.34
CA TYR A 234 -25.69 -7.92 8.46
C TYR A 234 -24.60 -8.90 8.00
N GLY A 235 -24.86 -9.76 7.03
CA GLY A 235 -23.88 -10.69 6.48
C GLY A 235 -22.69 -9.99 5.81
N LEU A 236 -22.95 -8.89 5.08
CA LEU A 236 -21.91 -8.07 4.45
C LEU A 236 -21.19 -7.14 5.45
N TYR A 237 -21.87 -6.72 6.52
CA TYR A 237 -21.30 -5.85 7.55
C TYR A 237 -21.75 -6.25 8.97
N PRO A 238 -21.14 -7.30 9.55
CA PRO A 238 -21.50 -7.82 10.88
C PRO A 238 -21.43 -6.83 12.06
N PRO A 239 -20.60 -5.76 12.05
CA PRO A 239 -20.59 -4.79 13.14
C PRO A 239 -21.93 -4.06 13.34
N HIS A 240 -22.74 -3.88 12.29
CA HIS A 240 -24.08 -3.27 12.40
C HIS A 240 -25.13 -4.31 12.83
N LYS A 241 -25.02 -4.78 14.09
CA LYS A 241 -25.89 -5.81 14.68
C LYS A 241 -27.39 -5.45 14.66
N ALA A 242 -27.74 -4.17 14.57
CA ALA A 242 -29.13 -3.73 14.45
C ALA A 242 -29.86 -4.35 13.24
N ASN A 243 -29.14 -4.56 12.13
CA ASN A 243 -29.70 -5.17 10.92
C ASN A 243 -30.09 -6.64 11.13
N PHE A 244 -29.34 -7.39 11.95
CA PHE A 244 -29.70 -8.77 12.28
C PHE A 244 -31.04 -8.83 13.03
N TRP A 245 -31.16 -8.08 14.11
CA TRP A 245 -32.38 -8.04 14.92
C TRP A 245 -33.57 -7.48 14.14
N PHE A 246 -33.35 -6.45 13.31
CA PHE A 246 -34.40 -5.89 12.48
C PHE A 246 -34.85 -6.85 11.38
N GLY A 247 -33.92 -7.62 10.80
CA GLY A 247 -34.24 -8.69 9.86
C GLY A 247 -35.11 -9.78 10.49
N LEU A 248 -34.80 -10.20 11.72
CA LEU A 248 -35.65 -11.14 12.47
C LEU A 248 -37.02 -10.55 12.82
N PHE A 249 -37.10 -9.25 13.15
CA PHE A 249 -38.37 -8.55 13.31
C PHE A 249 -39.22 -8.62 12.03
N CYS A 250 -38.65 -8.26 10.87
CA CYS A 250 -39.35 -8.32 9.59
C CYS A 250 -39.78 -9.75 9.24
N PHE A 251 -38.95 -10.75 9.54
CA PHE A 251 -39.31 -12.16 9.35
C PHE A 251 -40.50 -12.57 10.23
N CYS A 252 -40.51 -12.20 11.52
CA CYS A 252 -41.66 -12.46 12.38
C CYS A 252 -42.93 -11.77 11.87
N VAL A 253 -42.84 -10.53 11.40
CA VAL A 253 -43.99 -9.82 10.82
C VAL A 253 -44.48 -10.51 9.53
N ALA A 254 -43.58 -10.97 8.67
CA ALA A 254 -43.95 -11.77 7.51
C ALA A 254 -44.64 -13.08 7.92
N ALA A 255 -44.13 -13.77 8.94
CA ALA A 255 -44.72 -15.00 9.46
C ALA A 255 -46.12 -14.78 10.06
N ILE A 256 -46.35 -13.65 10.74
CA ILE A 256 -47.68 -13.23 11.21
C ILE A 256 -48.66 -13.12 10.03
N TYR A 257 -48.27 -12.42 8.96
CA TYR A 257 -49.12 -12.25 7.78
C TYR A 257 -49.28 -13.52 6.96
N LEU A 258 -48.29 -14.42 6.95
CA LEU A 258 -48.36 -15.71 6.28
C LEU A 258 -49.26 -16.68 7.03
N ASN A 259 -49.26 -16.61 8.37
CA ASN A 259 -50.09 -17.47 9.19
C ASN A 259 -51.59 -17.15 9.02
N GLN A 260 -51.97 -15.92 8.66
CA GLN A 260 -53.38 -15.56 8.42
C GLN A 260 -54.04 -16.33 7.26
N PRO A 261 -53.56 -16.28 6.01
CA PRO A 261 -54.14 -17.02 4.90
C PRO A 261 -54.01 -18.53 5.08
N ILE A 262 -52.91 -19.03 5.67
CA ILE A 262 -52.77 -20.46 5.95
C ILE A 262 -53.75 -20.89 7.04
N HIS A 263 -53.95 -20.07 8.06
CA HIS A 263 -55.03 -20.26 9.03
C HIS A 263 -56.36 -20.35 8.29
N TYR A 264 -56.69 -19.43 7.37
CA TYR A 264 -57.90 -19.48 6.53
C TYR A 264 -58.00 -20.69 5.58
N GLN A 265 -56.89 -21.25 5.10
CA GLN A 265 -56.92 -22.37 4.15
C GLN A 265 -57.11 -23.74 4.84
N TYR A 266 -56.56 -23.92 6.04
CA TYR A 266 -56.61 -25.19 6.78
C TYR A 266 -57.59 -25.17 7.94
N LEU A 267 -58.56 -24.24 7.90
CA LEU A 267 -59.54 -23.99 8.95
C LEU A 267 -60.33 -25.22 9.40
N HIS A 268 -60.50 -26.19 8.50
CA HIS A 268 -61.30 -27.36 8.80
C HIS A 268 -60.57 -28.37 9.71
N SER A 269 -59.24 -28.38 9.74
CA SER A 269 -58.46 -29.25 10.64
C SER A 269 -58.32 -28.60 12.02
N VAL A 270 -58.93 -29.22 13.03
CA VAL A 270 -58.88 -28.71 14.41
C VAL A 270 -57.44 -28.71 14.98
N PRO A 271 -56.62 -29.78 14.83
CA PRO A 271 -55.23 -29.76 15.30
C PRO A 271 -54.40 -28.64 14.66
N TYR A 272 -54.55 -28.43 13.35
CA TYR A 272 -53.80 -27.39 12.63
C TYR A 272 -54.18 -26.00 13.13
N ARG A 273 -55.49 -25.76 13.34
CA ARG A 273 -56.00 -24.51 13.90
C ARG A 273 -55.35 -24.20 15.24
N MET A 274 -55.23 -25.18 16.13
CA MET A 274 -54.58 -25.00 17.44
C MET A 274 -53.09 -24.68 17.30
N ALA A 275 -52.36 -25.40 16.44
CA ALA A 275 -50.95 -25.12 16.19
C ALA A 275 -50.72 -23.71 15.60
N SER A 276 -51.56 -23.29 14.66
CA SER A 276 -51.49 -21.96 14.06
C SER A 276 -51.72 -20.84 15.08
N ALA A 277 -52.56 -21.07 16.10
CA ALA A 277 -52.81 -20.11 17.16
C ALA A 277 -51.58 -19.88 18.06
N ILE A 278 -50.88 -20.97 18.42
CA ILE A 278 -49.62 -20.91 19.17
C ILE A 278 -48.56 -20.19 18.33
N ALA A 279 -48.42 -20.57 17.06
CA ALA A 279 -47.47 -19.94 16.14
C ALA A 279 -47.71 -18.42 16.01
N GLN A 280 -48.97 -17.99 15.94
CA GLN A 280 -49.34 -16.58 15.89
C GLN A 280 -48.75 -15.79 17.08
N TRP A 281 -48.94 -16.30 18.30
CA TRP A 281 -48.42 -15.65 19.50
C TRP A 281 -46.89 -15.64 19.56
N VAL A 282 -46.25 -16.76 19.17
CA VAL A 282 -44.78 -16.84 19.08
C VAL A 282 -44.22 -15.75 18.15
N PHE A 283 -44.81 -15.57 16.96
CA PHE A 283 -44.33 -14.56 16.03
C PHE A 283 -44.64 -13.13 16.49
N ILE A 284 -45.79 -12.89 17.14
CA ILE A 284 -46.11 -11.58 17.73
C ILE A 284 -45.07 -11.22 18.82
N PHE A 285 -44.80 -12.12 19.75
CA PHE A 285 -43.80 -11.90 20.80
C PHE A 285 -42.39 -11.74 20.24
N GLY A 286 -42.03 -12.58 19.26
CA GLY A 286 -40.77 -12.48 18.54
C GLY A 286 -40.59 -11.12 17.89
N ALA A 287 -41.59 -10.60 17.17
CA ALA A 287 -41.52 -9.30 16.53
C ALA A 287 -41.21 -8.17 17.53
N HIS A 288 -41.95 -8.10 18.64
CA HIS A 288 -41.75 -7.03 19.64
C HIS A 288 -40.38 -7.13 20.33
N LEU A 289 -39.93 -8.34 20.68
CA LEU A 289 -38.61 -8.57 21.25
C LEU A 289 -37.50 -8.21 20.27
N PHE A 290 -37.59 -8.67 19.03
CA PHE A 290 -36.57 -8.42 18.01
C PHE A 290 -36.49 -6.94 17.63
N PHE A 291 -37.62 -6.23 17.57
CA PHE A 291 -37.62 -4.78 17.41
C PHE A 291 -36.92 -4.08 18.58
N LEU A 292 -37.24 -4.44 19.81
CA LEU A 292 -36.56 -3.89 21.00
C LEU A 292 -35.04 -4.21 20.99
N GLY A 293 -34.67 -5.42 20.57
CA GLY A 293 -33.27 -5.85 20.38
C GLY A 293 -32.55 -5.02 19.30
N ALA A 294 -33.21 -4.72 18.19
CA ALA A 294 -32.71 -3.83 17.15
C ALA A 294 -32.45 -2.42 17.71
N VAL A 295 -33.38 -1.88 18.51
CA VAL A 295 -33.21 -0.56 19.15
C VAL A 295 -32.04 -0.57 20.15
N TYR A 296 -31.84 -1.62 20.95
CA TYR A 296 -30.68 -1.70 21.86
C TYR A 296 -29.34 -1.73 21.10
N THR A 297 -29.28 -2.57 20.06
CA THR A 297 -28.05 -2.78 19.28
C THR A 297 -27.73 -1.63 18.35
N LEU A 298 -28.73 -0.88 17.86
CA LEU A 298 -28.53 0.37 17.11
C LEU A 298 -27.69 1.39 17.90
N PHE A 299 -27.76 1.34 19.23
CA PHE A 299 -27.00 2.24 20.09
C PHE A 299 -25.72 1.64 20.68
N ASN A 300 -25.28 0.47 20.22
CA ASN A 300 -24.19 -0.32 20.81
C ASN A 300 -24.37 -0.55 22.32
N LYS A 301 -25.62 -0.62 22.79
CA LYS A 301 -25.93 -0.90 24.19
C LYS A 301 -26.15 -2.40 24.37
N ARG A 302 -25.77 -2.91 25.54
CA ARG A 302 -26.16 -4.25 25.97
C ARG A 302 -27.68 -4.32 26.10
N ILE A 303 -28.25 -5.47 25.77
CA ILE A 303 -29.67 -5.76 25.93
C ILE A 303 -30.04 -5.56 27.41
N GLY A 304 -31.06 -4.74 27.66
CA GLY A 304 -31.45 -4.34 29.01
C GLY A 304 -32.43 -5.31 29.69
N ILE A 305 -32.66 -5.12 30.99
CA ILE A 305 -33.55 -5.96 31.81
C ILE A 305 -34.96 -6.08 31.22
N VAL A 306 -35.50 -5.00 30.62
CA VAL A 306 -36.84 -4.98 30.02
C VAL A 306 -37.01 -6.06 28.94
N PHE A 307 -35.96 -6.35 28.16
CA PHE A 307 -36.00 -7.39 27.14
C PHE A 307 -36.12 -8.78 27.78
N TYR A 308 -35.30 -9.07 28.79
CA TYR A 308 -35.31 -10.38 29.46
C TYR A 308 -36.60 -10.60 30.27
N THR A 309 -37.13 -9.55 30.90
CA THR A 309 -38.43 -9.63 31.59
C THR A 309 -39.58 -9.83 30.61
N ALA A 310 -39.55 -9.17 29.44
CA ALA A 310 -40.54 -9.40 28.40
C ALA A 310 -40.42 -10.82 27.82
N LEU A 311 -39.22 -11.30 27.54
CA LEU A 311 -38.97 -12.66 27.08
C LEU A 311 -39.50 -13.69 28.08
N PHE A 312 -39.15 -13.56 29.36
CA PHE A 312 -39.65 -14.44 30.41
C PHE A 312 -41.18 -14.37 30.52
N GLY A 313 -41.76 -13.17 30.52
CA GLY A 313 -43.21 -12.98 30.58
C GLY A 313 -43.95 -13.63 29.39
N PHE A 314 -43.43 -13.46 28.17
CA PHE A 314 -43.98 -14.07 26.97
C PHE A 314 -43.83 -15.60 26.97
N SER A 315 -42.71 -16.13 27.46
CA SER A 315 -42.52 -17.58 27.63
C SER A 315 -43.50 -18.16 28.66
N VAL A 316 -43.67 -17.50 29.80
CA VAL A 316 -44.64 -17.91 30.82
C VAL A 316 -46.06 -17.86 30.27
N TYR A 317 -46.43 -16.79 29.55
CA TYR A 317 -47.74 -16.71 28.89
C TYR A 317 -47.95 -17.87 27.92
N LEU A 318 -46.98 -18.16 27.06
CA LEU A 318 -47.11 -19.22 26.07
C LEU A 318 -47.33 -20.59 26.74
N VAL A 319 -46.60 -20.87 27.83
CA VAL A 319 -46.79 -22.09 28.62
C VAL A 319 -48.18 -22.11 29.26
N LEU A 320 -48.61 -21.03 29.92
CA LEU A 320 -49.93 -20.96 30.55
C LEU A 320 -51.08 -21.06 29.52
N PHE A 321 -50.90 -20.47 28.35
CA PHE A 321 -51.84 -20.55 27.22
C PHE A 321 -51.98 -22.00 26.73
N ILE A 322 -50.86 -22.70 26.51
CA ILE A 322 -50.86 -24.12 26.12
C ILE A 322 -51.49 -25.00 27.19
N LEU A 323 -51.23 -24.71 28.48
CA LEU A 323 -51.78 -25.44 29.63
C LEU A 323 -53.23 -25.06 29.97
N GLN A 324 -53.85 -24.14 29.23
CA GLN A 324 -55.25 -23.74 29.41
C GLN A 324 -55.60 -23.25 30.83
N VAL A 325 -54.64 -22.60 31.48
CA VAL A 325 -54.85 -22.04 32.83
C VAL A 325 -55.75 -20.82 32.71
N ALA A 326 -56.95 -20.89 33.30
CA ALA A 326 -57.94 -19.82 33.27
C ALA A 326 -57.45 -18.61 34.08
N MET A 327 -56.84 -17.63 33.41
CA MET A 327 -56.30 -16.42 34.00
C MET A 327 -56.63 -15.21 33.12
N PRO A 328 -56.66 -13.98 33.66
CA PRO A 328 -56.65 -12.75 32.86
C PRO A 328 -55.26 -12.49 32.26
N THR A 329 -54.64 -13.53 31.68
CA THR A 329 -53.30 -13.52 31.08
C THR A 329 -53.23 -12.65 29.83
N ASP A 330 -54.34 -12.45 29.13
CA ASP A 330 -54.38 -11.69 27.89
C ASP A 330 -54.14 -10.20 28.14
N LEU A 331 -54.70 -9.64 29.22
CA LEU A 331 -54.50 -8.23 29.57
C LEU A 331 -53.05 -7.96 30.00
N ALA A 332 -52.48 -8.80 30.86
CA ALA A 332 -51.09 -8.64 31.32
C ALA A 332 -50.09 -8.74 30.15
N THR A 333 -50.33 -9.65 29.22
CA THR A 333 -49.51 -9.86 28.02
C THR A 333 -49.64 -8.69 27.05
N PHE A 334 -50.84 -8.18 26.86
CA PHE A 334 -51.09 -7.00 26.06
C PHE A 334 -50.38 -5.76 26.65
N LEU A 335 -50.42 -5.58 27.97
CA LEU A 335 -49.67 -4.54 28.67
C LEU A 335 -48.15 -4.70 28.52
N ALA A 336 -47.64 -5.94 28.51
CA ALA A 336 -46.23 -6.22 28.29
C ALA A 336 -45.79 -5.84 26.86
N LEU A 337 -46.61 -6.09 25.84
CA LEU A 337 -46.35 -5.64 24.46
C LEU A 337 -46.26 -4.11 24.38
N ILE A 338 -47.26 -3.41 24.93
CA ILE A 338 -47.25 -1.94 25.00
C ILE A 338 -45.99 -1.42 25.72
N LEU A 339 -45.57 -2.07 26.81
CA LEU A 339 -44.37 -1.67 27.54
C LEU A 339 -43.11 -1.80 26.69
N THR A 340 -42.99 -2.84 25.87
CA THR A 340 -41.87 -2.99 24.93
C THR A 340 -41.84 -1.88 23.87
N ASP A 341 -43.00 -1.48 23.34
CA ASP A 341 -43.11 -0.42 22.35
C ASP A 341 -42.82 0.96 22.94
N ILE A 342 -43.36 1.25 24.12
CA ILE A 342 -43.08 2.49 24.87
C ILE A 342 -41.58 2.58 25.19
N THR A 343 -40.97 1.47 25.61
CA THR A 343 -39.53 1.43 25.91
C THR A 343 -38.70 1.70 24.66
N SER A 344 -39.04 1.05 23.54
CA SER A 344 -38.40 1.27 22.24
C SER A 344 -38.52 2.73 21.80
N THR A 345 -39.73 3.29 21.86
CA THR A 345 -40.04 4.67 21.48
C THR A 345 -39.30 5.68 22.37
N ARG A 346 -39.30 5.48 23.69
CA ARG A 346 -38.57 6.32 24.65
C ARG A 346 -37.07 6.34 24.35
N ARG A 347 -36.48 5.18 24.03
CA ARG A 347 -35.05 5.08 23.70
C ARG A 347 -34.72 5.82 22.42
N LEU A 348 -35.55 5.65 21.38
CA LEU A 348 -35.41 6.39 20.12
C LEU A 348 -35.55 7.90 20.32
N LEU A 349 -36.53 8.35 21.12
CA LEU A 349 -36.73 9.77 21.45
C LEU A 349 -35.51 10.38 22.18
N LEU A 350 -34.95 9.66 23.15
CA LEU A 350 -33.73 10.09 23.84
C LEU A 350 -32.54 10.18 22.88
N ALA A 351 -32.44 9.26 21.92
CA ALA A 351 -31.40 9.32 20.89
C ALA A 351 -31.60 10.47 19.91
N ALA A 352 -32.83 10.76 19.49
CA ALA A 352 -33.16 11.89 18.63
C ALA A 352 -32.83 13.25 19.28
N ARG A 353 -32.95 13.36 20.60
CA ARG A 353 -32.54 14.55 21.35
C ARG A 353 -31.01 14.69 21.47
N ASN A 354 -30.29 13.57 21.60
CA ASN A 354 -28.88 13.60 22.03
C ASN A 354 -27.85 13.28 20.94
N ARG A 355 -28.21 12.59 19.84
CA ARG A 355 -27.26 12.03 18.86
C ARG A 355 -27.39 12.55 17.43
N GLY A 356 -28.45 13.28 17.10
CA GLY A 356 -28.63 13.86 15.76
C GLY A 356 -30.07 13.81 15.25
N LYS A 357 -30.35 14.59 14.21
CA LYS A 357 -31.70 14.76 13.69
C LYS A 357 -32.26 13.51 13.00
N GLU A 358 -31.41 12.56 12.63
CA GLU A 358 -31.76 11.42 11.78
C GLU A 358 -32.52 10.36 12.59
N TYR A 359 -32.23 10.27 13.89
CA TYR A 359 -32.97 9.43 14.81
C TYR A 359 -34.41 9.91 15.04
N TRP A 360 -34.76 11.14 14.64
CA TRP A 360 -36.17 11.56 14.59
C TRP A 360 -36.96 10.73 13.59
N ILE A 361 -36.37 10.26 12.50
CA ILE A 361 -37.04 9.42 11.50
C ILE A 361 -37.56 8.14 12.18
N LEU A 362 -36.68 7.42 12.90
CA LEU A 362 -37.03 6.22 13.66
C LEU A 362 -38.04 6.51 14.79
N THR A 363 -37.87 7.66 15.47
CA THR A 363 -38.77 8.05 16.56
C THR A 363 -40.19 8.32 16.05
N ILE A 364 -40.31 8.99 14.90
CA ILE A 364 -41.60 9.24 14.24
C ILE A 364 -42.22 7.92 13.80
N GLY A 365 -41.45 7.00 13.22
CA GLY A 365 -41.91 5.66 12.87
C GLY A 365 -42.45 4.89 14.08
N ALA A 366 -41.66 4.77 15.15
CA ALA A 366 -42.08 4.06 16.36
C ALA A 366 -43.28 4.71 17.07
N SER A 367 -43.32 6.04 17.14
CA SER A 367 -44.47 6.77 17.70
C SER A 367 -45.72 6.61 16.83
N GLY A 368 -45.54 6.61 15.50
CA GLY A 368 -46.59 6.36 14.52
C GLY A 368 -47.17 4.97 14.65
N PHE A 369 -46.33 3.93 14.81
CA PHE A 369 -46.77 2.57 15.11
C PHE A 369 -47.67 2.53 16.35
N VAL A 370 -47.20 3.06 17.48
CA VAL A 370 -47.99 3.08 18.73
C VAL A 370 -49.32 3.83 18.54
N LEU A 371 -49.29 5.01 17.93
CA LEU A 371 -50.49 5.83 17.72
C LEU A 371 -51.52 5.13 16.82
N LEU A 372 -51.08 4.62 15.67
CA LEU A 372 -51.95 4.02 14.67
C LEU A 372 -52.51 2.67 15.12
N VAL A 373 -51.69 1.83 15.78
CA VAL A 373 -52.18 0.57 16.37
C VAL A 373 -53.17 0.87 17.50
N THR A 374 -52.91 1.87 18.35
CA THR A 374 -53.87 2.27 19.39
C THR A 374 -55.18 2.79 18.79
N ALA A 375 -55.11 3.60 17.73
CA ALA A 375 -56.30 4.07 17.02
C ALA A 375 -57.11 2.91 16.41
N ALA A 376 -56.43 1.93 15.80
CA ALA A 376 -57.06 0.73 15.25
C ALA A 376 -57.80 -0.08 16.32
N LEU A 377 -57.28 -0.15 17.54
CA LEU A 377 -57.89 -0.88 18.66
C LEU A 377 -59.08 -0.15 19.29
N ILE A 378 -59.06 1.19 19.30
CA ILE A 378 -60.14 2.01 19.87
C ILE A 378 -61.33 2.12 18.91
N LEU A 379 -61.08 2.10 17.59
CA LEU A 379 -62.12 2.34 16.59
C LEU A 379 -63.37 1.47 16.71
N PRO A 380 -63.26 0.14 16.94
CA PRO A 380 -64.42 -0.73 17.16
C PRO A 380 -65.22 -0.42 18.42
N MET A 381 -64.70 0.43 19.33
CA MET A 381 -65.39 0.86 20.56
C MET A 381 -66.23 2.12 20.36
N LEU A 382 -66.14 2.77 19.20
CA LEU A 382 -66.92 3.96 18.90
C LEU A 382 -68.35 3.57 18.49
N SER A 383 -69.31 4.49 18.58
CA SER A 383 -70.69 4.27 18.12
C SER A 383 -70.89 4.80 16.68
N VAL A 384 -70.16 4.23 15.73
CA VAL A 384 -70.19 4.55 14.28
C VAL A 384 -70.62 3.29 13.52
N SER A 385 -70.95 3.40 12.23
CA SER A 385 -71.21 2.24 11.35
C SER A 385 -70.11 1.17 11.46
N VAL A 386 -70.51 -0.07 11.77
CA VAL A 386 -69.63 -1.23 11.98
C VAL A 386 -68.73 -1.49 10.77
N HIS A 387 -69.24 -1.30 9.55
CA HIS A 387 -68.48 -1.52 8.34
C HIS A 387 -67.35 -0.49 8.17
N ILE A 388 -67.65 0.79 8.42
CA ILE A 388 -66.68 1.89 8.34
C ILE A 388 -65.59 1.72 9.41
N GLN A 389 -65.97 1.32 10.62
CA GLN A 389 -65.01 1.06 11.71
C GLN A 389 -64.03 -0.04 11.36
N PHE A 390 -64.51 -1.14 10.79
CA PHE A 390 -63.67 -2.27 10.41
C PHE A 390 -62.62 -1.86 9.36
N ILE A 391 -63.05 -1.16 8.31
CA ILE A 391 -62.15 -0.69 7.25
C ILE A 391 -61.09 0.25 7.82
N LEU A 392 -61.51 1.28 8.57
CA LEU A 392 -60.58 2.25 9.15
C LEU A 392 -59.61 1.62 10.15
N ALA A 393 -60.07 0.67 10.97
CA ALA A 393 -59.21 -0.07 11.89
C ALA A 393 -58.14 -0.86 11.14
N GLN A 394 -58.50 -1.54 10.04
CA GLN A 394 -57.52 -2.23 9.20
C GLN A 394 -56.53 -1.27 8.55
N VAL A 395 -56.99 -0.14 8.03
CA VAL A 395 -56.13 0.88 7.42
C VAL A 395 -55.12 1.41 8.43
N PHE A 396 -55.56 1.78 9.64
CA PHE A 396 -54.65 2.25 10.69
C PHE A 396 -53.67 1.17 11.14
N PHE A 397 -54.13 -0.08 11.31
CA PHE A 397 -53.24 -1.18 11.66
C PHE A 397 -52.16 -1.40 10.59
N ASN A 398 -52.54 -1.44 9.31
CA ASN A 398 -51.62 -1.62 8.19
C ASN A 398 -50.61 -0.46 8.10
N LEU A 399 -51.06 0.80 8.19
CA LEU A 399 -50.15 1.97 8.20
C LEU A 399 -49.23 1.96 9.42
N GLY A 400 -49.73 1.53 10.58
CA GLY A 400 -48.94 1.35 11.79
C GLY A 400 -47.80 0.38 11.55
N THR A 401 -48.10 -0.85 11.11
CA THR A 401 -47.08 -1.88 10.88
C THR A 401 -46.01 -1.49 9.85
N LEU A 402 -46.36 -0.72 8.82
CA LEU A 402 -45.42 -0.23 7.81
C LEU A 402 -44.54 0.94 8.30
N SER A 403 -44.97 1.68 9.33
CA SER A 403 -44.23 2.84 9.82
C SER A 403 -42.83 2.48 10.37
N LEU A 404 -42.69 1.31 11.01
CA LEU A 404 -41.42 0.81 11.54
C LEU A 404 -40.39 0.51 10.43
N PRO A 405 -40.64 -0.42 9.47
CA PRO A 405 -39.70 -0.69 8.37
C PRO A 405 -39.45 0.53 7.50
N LEU A 406 -40.46 1.35 7.20
CA LEU A 406 -40.27 2.56 6.41
C LEU A 406 -39.32 3.54 7.10
N SER A 407 -39.49 3.74 8.41
CA SER A 407 -38.60 4.60 9.19
C SER A 407 -37.17 4.07 9.26
N MET A 408 -36.98 2.75 9.34
CA MET A 408 -35.66 2.12 9.35
C MET A 408 -34.96 2.28 7.98
N THR A 409 -35.68 2.06 6.88
CA THR A 409 -35.14 2.27 5.53
C THR A 409 -34.73 3.72 5.30
N LEU A 410 -35.58 4.68 5.67
CA LEU A 410 -35.27 6.11 5.56
C LEU A 410 -34.10 6.52 6.48
N PHE A 411 -34.02 5.94 7.67
CA PHE A 411 -32.88 6.15 8.57
C PHE A 411 -31.57 5.64 7.96
N LEU A 412 -31.54 4.41 7.47
CA LEU A 412 -30.35 3.83 6.81
C LEU A 412 -29.94 4.63 5.58
N ALA A 413 -30.90 5.07 4.75
CA ALA A 413 -30.62 5.92 3.59
C ALA A 413 -29.98 7.26 4.01
N SER A 414 -30.48 7.87 5.08
CA SER A 414 -29.93 9.11 5.63
C SER A 414 -28.52 8.90 6.22
N GLU A 415 -28.32 7.82 6.96
CA GLU A 415 -27.02 7.44 7.52
C GLU A 415 -25.99 7.15 6.42
N PHE A 416 -26.37 6.42 5.38
CA PHE A 416 -25.53 6.15 4.22
C PHE A 416 -25.15 7.44 3.49
N ALA A 417 -26.12 8.32 3.21
CA ALA A 417 -25.85 9.60 2.54
C ALA A 417 -24.94 10.52 3.38
N LYS A 418 -25.02 10.46 4.71
CA LYS A 418 -24.11 11.18 5.61
C LYS A 418 -22.71 10.61 5.59
N THR A 419 -22.59 9.30 5.72
CA THR A 419 -21.30 8.59 5.68
C THR A 419 -20.61 8.85 4.35
N ASN A 420 -21.32 8.78 3.24
CA ASN A 420 -20.78 9.05 1.91
C ASN A 420 -20.31 10.52 1.76
N ARG A 421 -21.09 11.49 2.24
CA ARG A 421 -20.67 12.91 2.26
C ARG A 421 -19.46 13.16 3.17
N SER A 422 -19.38 12.49 4.31
CA SER A 422 -18.20 12.57 5.20
C SER A 422 -16.97 11.96 4.54
N LEU A 423 -17.12 10.81 3.88
CA LEU A 423 -16.05 10.15 3.14
C LEU A 423 -15.55 11.02 2.00
N ALA A 424 -16.44 11.63 1.21
CA ALA A 424 -16.07 12.57 0.15
C ALA A 424 -15.27 13.77 0.68
N LYS A 425 -15.65 14.32 1.84
CA LYS A 425 -14.87 15.39 2.50
C LYS A 425 -13.49 14.93 2.94
N LYS A 426 -13.39 13.74 3.57
CA LYS A 426 -12.10 13.16 3.97
C LYS A 426 -11.20 12.89 2.78
N LEU A 427 -11.77 12.39 1.67
CA LEU A 427 -11.03 12.13 0.44
C LEU A 427 -10.44 13.42 -0.14
N LYS A 428 -11.23 14.51 -0.16
CA LYS A 428 -10.73 15.83 -0.55
C LYS A 428 -9.61 16.34 0.37
N GLN A 429 -9.71 16.11 1.68
CA GLN A 429 -8.63 16.47 2.62
C GLN A 429 -7.35 15.66 2.37
N VAL A 430 -7.46 14.35 2.12
CA VAL A 430 -6.32 13.49 1.79
C VAL A 430 -5.65 13.93 0.48
N GLU A 431 -6.44 14.28 -0.53
CA GLU A 431 -5.92 14.80 -1.80
C GLU A 431 -5.17 16.13 -1.61
N GLN A 432 -5.71 17.05 -0.81
CA GLN A 432 -5.03 18.31 -0.47
C GLN A 432 -3.71 18.09 0.29
N LEU A 433 -3.71 17.20 1.29
CA LEU A 433 -2.50 16.86 2.04
C LEU A 433 -1.45 16.18 1.15
N SER A 434 -1.87 15.30 0.24
CA SER A 434 -0.98 14.67 -0.74
C SER A 434 -0.38 15.70 -1.71
N ALA A 435 -1.15 16.70 -2.13
CA ALA A 435 -0.65 17.75 -3.01
C ALA A 435 0.40 18.62 -2.30
N LEU A 436 0.15 19.01 -1.04
CA LEU A 436 1.09 19.76 -0.22
C LEU A 436 2.40 18.99 -0.02
N ALA A 437 2.32 17.70 0.32
CA ALA A 437 3.51 16.86 0.50
C ALA A 437 4.36 16.76 -0.77
N ARG A 438 3.74 16.69 -1.96
CA ARG A 438 4.47 16.70 -3.25
C ARG A 438 5.20 18.01 -3.52
N VAL A 439 4.62 19.15 -3.11
CA VAL A 439 5.29 20.46 -3.23
C VAL A 439 6.49 20.54 -2.30
N GLN A 440 6.32 20.14 -1.03
CA GLN A 440 7.41 20.11 -0.05
C GLN A 440 8.58 19.21 -0.50
N GLU A 441 8.28 18.04 -1.06
CA GLU A 441 9.33 17.14 -1.58
C GLU A 441 10.09 17.78 -2.75
N ARG A 442 9.41 18.50 -3.64
CA ARG A 442 10.09 19.25 -4.73
C ARG A 442 10.97 20.37 -4.21
N GLU A 443 10.49 21.16 -3.25
CA GLU A 443 11.28 22.23 -2.62
C GLU A 443 12.54 21.66 -1.94
N LYS A 444 12.40 20.55 -1.22
CA LYS A 444 13.53 19.84 -0.60
C LYS A 444 14.53 19.35 -1.64
N GLN A 445 14.07 18.78 -2.76
CA GLN A 445 14.96 18.34 -3.84
C GLN A 445 15.71 19.50 -4.50
N GLN A 446 15.04 20.63 -4.72
CA GLN A 446 15.69 21.84 -5.24
C GLN A 446 16.75 22.39 -4.29
N LEU A 447 16.45 22.43 -2.99
CA LEU A 447 17.41 22.84 -1.97
C LEU A 447 18.63 21.90 -1.94
N LEU A 448 18.42 20.59 -1.98
CA LEU A 448 19.51 19.60 -2.02
C LEU A 448 20.38 19.75 -3.27
N ALA A 449 19.76 19.99 -4.44
CA ALA A 449 20.50 20.23 -5.68
C ALA A 449 21.39 21.49 -5.59
N SER A 450 20.84 22.59 -5.06
CA SER A 450 21.60 23.84 -4.87
C SER A 450 22.75 23.68 -3.85
N GLN A 451 22.52 22.94 -2.76
CA GLN A 451 23.57 22.63 -1.78
C GLN A 451 24.69 21.78 -2.40
N ASN A 452 24.33 20.76 -3.20
CA ASN A 452 25.33 19.94 -3.89
C ASN A 452 26.17 20.76 -4.86
N GLU A 453 25.56 21.64 -5.67
CA GLU A 453 26.30 22.51 -6.59
C GLU A 453 27.27 23.43 -5.83
N THR A 454 26.82 24.02 -4.72
CA THR A 454 27.69 24.86 -3.86
C THR A 454 28.85 24.07 -3.27
N LEU A 455 28.59 22.84 -2.81
CA LEU A 455 29.61 21.94 -2.28
C LEU A 455 30.64 21.55 -3.35
N GLU A 456 30.20 21.23 -4.56
CA GLU A 456 31.09 20.90 -5.69
C GLU A 456 31.99 22.09 -6.06
N GLN A 457 31.45 23.31 -6.09
CA GLN A 457 32.24 24.52 -6.31
C GLN A 457 33.28 24.73 -5.20
N GLN A 458 32.90 24.55 -3.93
CA GLN A 458 33.82 24.66 -2.79
C GLN A 458 34.93 23.61 -2.84
N VAL A 459 34.59 22.35 -3.14
CA VAL A 459 35.57 21.26 -3.29
C VAL A 459 36.54 21.58 -4.42
N THR A 460 36.05 22.05 -5.56
CA THR A 460 36.88 22.41 -6.71
C THR A 460 37.83 23.57 -6.38
N LEU A 461 37.32 24.64 -5.76
CA LEU A 461 38.12 25.78 -5.35
C LEU A 461 39.19 25.38 -4.33
N ARG A 462 38.82 24.60 -3.31
CA ARG A 462 39.76 24.14 -2.27
C ARG A 462 40.83 23.22 -2.84
N THR A 463 40.46 22.34 -3.77
CA THR A 463 41.40 21.44 -4.45
C THR A 463 42.40 22.24 -5.30
N ALA A 464 41.93 23.26 -6.03
CA ALA A 464 42.81 24.15 -6.79
C ALA A 464 43.78 24.94 -5.87
N GLN A 465 43.27 25.51 -4.77
CA GLN A 465 44.09 26.21 -3.77
C GLN A 465 45.16 25.29 -3.15
N LEU A 466 44.78 24.06 -2.82
CA LEU A 466 45.69 23.06 -2.24
C LEU A 466 46.80 22.70 -3.23
N ASN A 467 46.45 22.43 -4.49
CA ASN A 467 47.43 22.11 -5.53
C ASN A 467 48.40 23.26 -5.79
N GLN A 468 47.92 24.50 -5.79
CA GLN A 468 48.77 25.69 -5.91
C GLN A 468 49.74 25.79 -4.74
N SER A 469 49.26 25.65 -3.51
CA SER A 469 50.10 25.69 -2.31
C SER A 469 51.15 24.57 -2.30
N LEU A 470 50.80 23.37 -2.79
CA LEU A 470 51.75 22.27 -2.95
C LEU A 470 52.82 22.56 -4.00
N ALA A 471 52.44 23.15 -5.14
CA ALA A 471 53.38 23.54 -6.20
C ALA A 471 54.35 24.62 -5.72
N ASP A 472 53.83 25.65 -5.03
CA ASP A 472 54.61 26.74 -4.45
C ASP A 472 55.60 26.20 -3.42
N LEU A 473 55.14 25.35 -2.49
CA LEU A 473 55.99 24.74 -1.48
C LEU A 473 57.15 23.94 -2.11
N LYS A 474 56.85 23.12 -3.13
CA LYS A 474 57.86 22.31 -3.84
C LYS A 474 58.88 23.19 -4.59
N SER A 475 58.41 24.28 -5.20
CA SER A 475 59.26 25.26 -5.87
C SER A 475 60.20 25.94 -4.88
N THR A 476 59.67 26.48 -3.77
CA THR A 476 60.47 27.13 -2.72
C THR A 476 61.51 26.18 -2.13
N GLN A 477 61.13 24.92 -1.87
CA GLN A 477 62.06 23.91 -1.34
C GLN A 477 63.23 23.66 -2.31
N THR A 478 62.96 23.60 -3.62
CA THR A 478 63.98 23.38 -4.65
C THR A 478 64.92 24.59 -4.76
N GLN A 479 64.35 25.80 -4.74
CA GLN A 479 65.13 27.05 -4.75
C GLN A 479 66.06 27.16 -3.53
N LEU A 480 65.58 26.79 -2.34
CA LEU A 480 66.40 26.80 -1.12
C LEU A 480 67.57 25.81 -1.21
N LEU A 481 67.32 24.57 -1.65
CA LEU A 481 68.36 23.55 -1.85
C LEU A 481 69.44 24.01 -2.83
N GLN A 482 69.04 24.67 -3.92
CA GLN A 482 69.97 25.16 -4.93
C GLN A 482 70.75 26.40 -4.45
N ALA A 483 70.08 27.32 -3.75
CA ALA A 483 70.70 28.50 -3.15
C ALA A 483 71.73 28.11 -2.06
N GLU A 484 71.43 27.11 -1.23
CA GLU A 484 72.35 26.59 -0.22
C GLU A 484 73.60 25.98 -0.86
N LYS A 485 73.45 25.11 -1.87
CA LYS A 485 74.59 24.55 -2.64
C LYS A 485 75.46 25.63 -3.29
N MET A 486 74.84 26.62 -3.94
CA MET A 486 75.53 27.72 -4.62
C MET A 486 76.27 28.65 -3.64
N ALA A 487 75.63 29.00 -2.52
CA ALA A 487 76.23 29.86 -1.51
C ALA A 487 77.46 29.22 -0.85
N THR A 488 77.41 27.91 -0.57
CA THR A 488 78.52 27.18 0.05
C THR A 488 79.69 26.96 -0.92
N MET A 489 79.44 26.64 -2.19
CA MET A 489 80.51 26.41 -3.18
C MET A 489 81.11 27.72 -3.77
N GLY A 490 80.30 28.75 -4.00
CA GLY A 490 80.72 29.95 -4.74
C GLY A 490 81.69 30.87 -3.97
N LYS A 491 81.49 31.07 -2.65
CA LYS A 491 82.28 32.04 -1.86
C LYS A 491 83.71 31.59 -1.55
N LEU A 492 83.95 30.29 -1.37
CA LEU A 492 85.26 29.76 -1.01
C LEU A 492 86.12 29.44 -2.24
N THR A 493 85.51 28.93 -3.30
CA THR A 493 86.28 28.29 -4.39
C THR A 493 86.90 29.30 -5.35
N LYS A 494 86.21 30.42 -5.66
CA LYS A 494 86.73 31.45 -6.59
C LYS A 494 88.03 32.10 -6.09
N GLY A 495 88.06 32.49 -4.80
CA GLY A 495 89.24 33.11 -4.18
C GLY A 495 90.41 32.14 -3.99
N ILE A 496 90.15 30.84 -3.85
CA ILE A 496 91.19 29.79 -3.79
C ILE A 496 91.79 29.55 -5.18
N VAL A 497 90.97 29.44 -6.22
CA VAL A 497 91.41 29.21 -7.60
C VAL A 497 92.37 30.32 -8.06
N ASP A 498 92.01 31.59 -7.87
CA ASP A 498 92.85 32.73 -8.28
C ASP A 498 94.21 32.74 -7.55
N ARG A 499 94.22 32.33 -6.27
CA ARG A 499 95.46 32.23 -5.46
C ARG A 499 96.36 31.07 -5.87
N ILE A 500 95.82 30.02 -6.48
CA ILE A 500 96.61 28.88 -6.98
C ILE A 500 97.11 29.17 -8.40
N LEU A 501 96.34 29.84 -9.25
CA LEU A 501 96.75 30.18 -10.61
C LEU A 501 98.02 31.04 -10.65
N ASN A 502 98.13 32.02 -9.76
CA ASN A 502 99.29 32.91 -9.71
C ASN A 502 100.64 32.17 -9.50
N PRO A 503 100.85 31.38 -8.42
CA PRO A 503 102.08 30.60 -8.23
C PRO A 503 102.32 29.61 -9.37
N LEU A 504 101.26 29.03 -9.93
CA LEU A 504 101.37 28.06 -11.01
C LEU A 504 101.88 28.68 -12.32
N ASN A 505 101.44 29.89 -12.66
CA ASN A 505 101.98 30.63 -13.80
C ASN A 505 103.49 30.92 -13.62
N TYR A 506 103.95 31.23 -12.40
CA TYR A 506 105.38 31.38 -12.13
C TYR A 506 106.13 30.05 -12.35
N ILE A 507 105.59 28.93 -11.85
CA ILE A 507 106.18 27.59 -12.06
C ILE A 507 106.33 27.29 -13.55
N ASN A 508 105.29 27.53 -14.35
CA ASN A 508 105.32 27.29 -15.80
C ASN A 508 106.33 28.18 -16.54
N ASN A 509 106.40 29.46 -16.17
CA ASN A 509 107.35 30.40 -16.78
C ASN A 509 108.80 30.04 -16.41
N PHE A 510 109.05 29.68 -15.15
CA PHE A 510 110.38 29.27 -14.70
C PHE A 510 110.82 27.93 -15.28
N SER A 511 109.90 26.99 -15.49
CA SER A 511 110.25 25.72 -16.13
C SER A 511 110.66 25.92 -17.59
N LEU A 512 109.98 26.83 -18.32
CA LEU A 512 110.34 27.17 -19.70
C LEU A 512 111.70 27.88 -19.76
N MET A 513 111.91 28.90 -18.93
CA MET A 513 113.20 29.60 -18.83
C MET A 513 114.34 28.68 -18.40
N GLY A 514 114.07 27.75 -17.48
CA GLY A 514 115.04 26.74 -17.08
C GLY A 514 115.42 25.81 -18.23
N LYS A 515 114.48 25.50 -19.12
CA LYS A 515 114.73 24.71 -20.32
C LYS A 515 115.61 25.48 -21.31
N GLU A 516 115.27 26.74 -21.59
CA GLU A 516 116.06 27.62 -22.46
C GLU A 516 117.50 27.78 -21.95
N LEU A 517 117.68 27.98 -20.63
CA LEU A 517 119.01 28.09 -20.03
C LEU A 517 119.81 26.77 -20.11
N LEU A 518 119.13 25.63 -19.96
CA LEU A 518 119.76 24.32 -20.10
C LEU A 518 120.24 24.08 -21.54
N GLU A 519 119.44 24.46 -22.54
CA GLU A 519 119.81 24.41 -23.96
C GLU A 519 121.03 25.33 -24.23
N GLU A 520 121.07 26.53 -23.64
CA GLU A 520 122.23 27.43 -23.72
C GLU A 520 123.48 26.83 -23.08
N ILE A 521 123.37 26.22 -21.89
CA ILE A 521 124.49 25.56 -21.20
C ILE A 521 125.02 24.39 -22.04
N GLN A 522 124.14 23.54 -22.58
CA GLN A 522 124.53 22.44 -23.46
C GLN A 522 125.25 22.95 -24.71
N ALA A 523 124.77 24.05 -25.32
CA ALA A 523 125.40 24.67 -26.48
C ALA A 523 126.80 25.23 -26.17
N VAL A 524 127.02 25.78 -24.96
CA VAL A 524 128.33 26.27 -24.51
C VAL A 524 129.28 25.10 -24.23
N ILE A 525 128.81 24.04 -23.57
CA ILE A 525 129.61 22.84 -23.28
C ILE A 525 130.03 22.14 -24.57
N GLN A 526 129.16 22.03 -25.58
CA GLN A 526 129.52 21.47 -26.89
C GLN A 526 130.55 22.33 -27.64
N LYS A 527 130.53 23.66 -27.47
CA LYS A 527 131.46 24.60 -28.12
C LYS A 527 132.85 24.62 -27.49
N GLN A 528 132.97 24.46 -26.18
CA GLN A 528 134.27 24.31 -25.51
C GLN A 528 134.66 22.84 -25.57
N HIS A 529 135.70 22.48 -26.34
CA HIS A 529 136.32 21.14 -26.38
C HIS A 529 136.97 20.74 -25.03
N THR A 530 136.21 20.78 -23.94
CA THR A 530 136.65 20.41 -22.60
C THR A 530 136.80 18.89 -22.58
N THR A 531 138.03 18.42 -22.33
CA THR A 531 138.42 17.00 -22.32
C THR A 531 137.81 16.29 -21.10
N LEU A 532 136.49 16.10 -21.13
CA LEU A 532 135.80 15.15 -20.27
C LEU A 532 136.08 13.74 -20.83
N SER A 533 136.23 12.75 -19.94
CA SER A 533 136.30 11.35 -20.36
C SER A 533 134.97 10.94 -21.03
N LEU A 534 134.98 9.92 -21.90
CA LEU A 534 133.76 9.42 -22.57
C LEU A 534 132.63 9.12 -21.57
N ASP A 535 132.97 8.59 -20.40
CA ASP A 535 132.03 8.35 -19.28
C ASP A 535 131.43 9.67 -18.74
N GLY A 536 132.27 10.67 -18.47
CA GLY A 536 131.82 11.96 -17.93
C GLY A 536 131.02 12.82 -18.91
N GLN A 537 131.21 12.66 -20.22
CA GLN A 537 130.33 13.28 -21.24
C GLN A 537 128.96 12.60 -21.28
N HIS A 538 128.93 11.27 -21.22
CA HIS A 538 127.67 10.53 -21.19
C HIS A 538 126.86 10.83 -19.93
N GLU A 539 127.50 10.87 -18.76
CA GLU A 539 126.84 11.26 -17.50
C GLU A 539 126.25 12.68 -17.55
N LEU A 540 126.92 13.62 -18.25
CA LEU A 540 126.48 15.00 -18.36
C LEU A 540 125.33 15.17 -19.36
N ASP A 541 125.39 14.48 -20.50
CA ASP A 541 124.29 14.44 -21.48
C ASP A 541 123.05 13.75 -20.90
N ASP A 542 123.23 12.65 -20.15
CA ASP A 542 122.15 11.96 -19.44
C ASP A 542 121.53 12.87 -18.37
N ALA A 543 122.35 13.53 -17.54
CA ALA A 543 121.87 14.46 -16.52
C ALA A 543 121.12 15.66 -17.13
N ALA A 544 121.62 16.20 -18.25
CA ALA A 544 120.97 17.28 -18.97
C ALA A 544 119.66 16.82 -19.63
N SER A 545 119.64 15.64 -20.26
CA SER A 545 118.41 15.07 -20.81
C SER A 545 117.36 14.82 -19.71
N MET A 546 117.78 14.31 -18.55
CA MET A 546 116.90 14.15 -17.39
C MET A 546 116.35 15.49 -16.89
N LEU A 547 117.18 16.53 -16.81
CA LEU A 547 116.72 17.88 -16.43
C LEU A 547 115.75 18.46 -17.45
N GLU A 548 116.01 18.32 -18.74
CA GLU A 548 115.13 18.79 -19.82
C GLU A 548 113.77 18.08 -19.75
N GLN A 549 113.78 16.76 -19.56
CA GLN A 549 112.56 15.96 -19.37
C GLN A 549 111.79 16.40 -18.11
N ASN A 550 112.48 16.65 -17.00
CA ASN A 550 111.85 17.11 -15.77
C ASN A 550 111.21 18.50 -15.94
N LEU A 551 111.92 19.44 -16.57
CA LEU A 551 111.43 20.80 -16.83
C LEU A 551 110.24 20.78 -17.80
N THR A 552 110.30 19.94 -18.83
CA THR A 552 109.19 19.72 -19.77
C THR A 552 107.96 19.16 -19.04
N LYS A 553 108.13 18.13 -18.19
CA LYS A 553 107.04 17.57 -17.38
C LYS A 553 106.46 18.59 -16.40
N ILE A 554 107.29 19.39 -15.74
CA ILE A 554 106.82 20.46 -14.84
C ILE A 554 105.96 21.46 -15.61
N HIS A 555 106.41 21.88 -16.79
CA HIS A 555 105.66 22.79 -17.66
C HIS A 555 104.33 22.20 -18.13
N GLU A 556 104.33 20.94 -18.59
CA GLU A 556 103.12 20.24 -19.04
C GLU A 556 102.10 20.07 -17.91
N HIS A 557 102.54 19.61 -16.73
CA HIS A 557 101.66 19.41 -15.58
C HIS A 557 101.17 20.71 -14.98
N GLY A 558 102.01 21.75 -14.94
CA GLY A 558 101.60 23.06 -14.45
C GLY A 558 100.63 23.75 -15.42
N ASN A 559 100.79 23.62 -16.75
CA ASN A 559 99.80 24.11 -17.71
C ASN A 559 98.48 23.33 -17.64
N SER A 560 98.54 22.01 -17.43
CA SER A 560 97.33 21.20 -17.22
C SER A 560 96.58 21.64 -15.96
N THR A 561 97.31 21.82 -14.86
CA THR A 561 96.75 22.29 -13.58
C THR A 561 96.15 23.69 -13.72
N ALA A 562 96.77 24.58 -14.50
CA ALA A 562 96.26 25.93 -14.77
C ALA A 562 94.93 25.86 -15.52
N ARG A 563 94.86 24.98 -16.53
CA ARG A 563 93.66 24.76 -17.34
C ARG A 563 92.51 24.20 -16.51
N ILE A 564 92.77 23.21 -15.65
CA ILE A 564 91.77 22.64 -14.73
C ILE A 564 91.22 23.73 -13.80
N LEU A 565 92.09 24.53 -13.21
CA LEU A 565 91.69 25.62 -12.31
C LEU A 565 90.88 26.70 -13.03
N GLN A 566 91.24 27.06 -14.26
CA GLN A 566 90.46 27.99 -15.09
C GLN A 566 89.07 27.42 -15.45
N ASP A 567 88.98 26.13 -15.77
CA ASP A 567 87.69 25.48 -16.04
C ASP A 567 86.84 25.37 -14.75
N MET A 568 87.45 25.14 -13.59
CA MET A 568 86.76 25.25 -12.29
C MET A 568 86.29 26.69 -12.03
N GLN A 569 87.06 27.71 -12.41
CA GLN A 569 86.64 29.11 -12.31
C GLN A 569 85.40 29.40 -13.17
N LYS A 570 85.33 28.83 -14.38
CA LYS A 570 84.16 28.92 -15.27
C LYS A 570 82.92 28.27 -14.65
N LEU A 571 83.09 27.14 -13.96
CA LEU A 571 82.01 26.46 -13.24
C LEU A 571 81.43 27.33 -12.10
N LEU A 572 82.24 28.22 -11.53
CA LEU A 572 81.89 29.11 -10.44
C LEU A 572 81.45 30.52 -10.89
N LYS A 573 81.51 30.80 -12.20
CA LYS A 573 81.14 32.11 -12.75
C LYS A 573 79.61 32.20 -12.82
N GLU A 574 79.07 33.35 -12.43
CA GLU A 574 77.66 33.67 -12.69
C GLU A 574 77.42 33.61 -14.21
N ARG A 575 76.46 32.78 -14.63
CA ARG A 575 76.08 32.61 -16.03
C ARG A 575 75.20 33.77 -16.48
N SER A 576 75.24 34.11 -17.77
CA SER A 576 74.34 35.11 -18.32
C SER A 576 72.89 34.68 -18.16
N THR A 577 72.02 35.64 -17.86
CA THR A 577 70.57 35.45 -17.82
C THR A 577 69.87 36.09 -19.03
N SER A 578 70.64 36.56 -20.01
CA SER A 578 70.11 37.30 -21.17
C SER A 578 69.70 36.36 -22.29
N TYR A 579 68.54 35.72 -22.16
CA TYR A 579 67.98 34.92 -23.24
C TYR A 579 67.54 35.78 -24.42
N VAL A 580 67.84 35.33 -25.64
CA VAL A 580 67.51 36.01 -26.89
C VAL A 580 66.83 35.02 -27.83
N LEU A 581 65.67 35.40 -28.37
CA LEU A 581 65.00 34.63 -29.41
C LEU A 581 65.86 34.65 -30.68
N THR A 582 66.41 33.49 -31.05
CA THR A 582 67.43 33.36 -32.09
C THR A 582 67.02 32.26 -33.07
N ASP A 583 67.15 32.52 -34.37
CA ASP A 583 67.06 31.46 -35.38
C ASP A 583 68.32 30.59 -35.30
N ILE A 584 68.16 29.36 -34.84
CA ILE A 584 69.29 28.47 -34.54
C ILE A 584 70.08 28.11 -35.79
N ASN A 585 69.47 28.02 -36.97
CA ASN A 585 70.17 27.66 -38.21
C ASN A 585 71.11 28.78 -38.64
N THR A 586 70.65 30.04 -38.58
CA THR A 586 71.48 31.22 -38.86
C THR A 586 72.63 31.36 -37.86
N TYR A 587 72.38 31.08 -36.58
CA TYR A 587 73.43 31.10 -35.55
C TYR A 587 74.46 29.99 -35.76
N LEU A 588 74.00 28.75 -36.03
CA LEU A 588 74.87 27.60 -36.24
C LEU A 588 75.78 27.76 -37.45
N SER A 589 75.26 28.23 -38.58
CA SER A 589 76.06 28.40 -39.81
C SER A 589 77.27 29.32 -39.59
N GLN A 590 77.12 30.36 -38.78
CA GLN A 590 78.21 31.28 -38.43
C GLN A 590 79.13 30.68 -37.36
N GLN A 591 78.57 30.14 -36.29
CA GLN A 591 79.34 29.70 -35.13
C GLN A 591 80.15 28.42 -35.42
N ILE A 592 79.60 27.47 -36.19
CA ILE A 592 80.31 26.24 -36.57
C ILE A 592 81.59 26.56 -37.33
N GLU A 593 81.52 27.51 -38.28
CA GLU A 593 82.66 27.90 -39.11
C GLU A 593 83.78 28.52 -38.24
N ILE A 594 83.40 29.39 -37.29
CA ILE A 594 84.33 30.00 -36.31
C ILE A 594 84.96 28.92 -35.41
N SER A 595 84.14 28.06 -34.82
CA SER A 595 84.59 26.99 -33.92
C SER A 595 85.50 25.99 -34.63
N PHE A 596 85.19 25.64 -35.88
CA PHE A 596 85.97 24.70 -36.69
C PHE A 596 87.33 25.30 -37.09
N GLN A 597 87.37 26.55 -37.54
CA GLN A 597 88.63 27.21 -37.86
C GLN A 597 89.54 27.31 -36.64
N LYS A 598 88.98 27.70 -35.48
CA LYS A 598 89.69 27.76 -34.20
C LYS A 598 90.27 26.39 -33.80
N ALA A 599 89.53 25.31 -34.04
CA ALA A 599 90.03 23.96 -33.78
C ALA A 599 91.19 23.61 -34.72
N LEU A 600 91.11 23.92 -36.03
CA LEU A 600 92.19 23.67 -36.98
C LEU A 600 93.48 24.43 -36.64
N ASP A 601 93.36 25.70 -36.23
CA ASP A 601 94.50 26.52 -35.81
C ASP A 601 95.24 25.90 -34.62
N THR A 602 94.49 25.23 -33.72
CA THR A 602 95.04 24.60 -32.50
C THR A 602 95.88 23.36 -32.83
N TYR A 603 95.53 22.61 -33.88
CA TYR A 603 96.15 21.31 -34.16
C TYR A 603 97.10 21.29 -35.37
N THR A 604 97.32 22.44 -36.02
CA THR A 604 98.23 22.66 -37.18
C THR A 604 97.81 21.91 -38.46
N HIS A 605 97.71 22.62 -39.60
CA HIS A 605 97.12 22.26 -40.92
C HIS A 605 97.51 20.94 -41.65
N THR A 606 97.93 19.90 -40.94
CA THR A 606 98.52 18.68 -41.54
C THR A 606 97.50 17.62 -41.97
N VAL A 607 96.22 17.76 -41.59
CA VAL A 607 95.16 16.81 -41.94
C VAL A 607 93.93 17.54 -42.50
N PRO A 608 93.48 17.23 -43.73
CA PRO A 608 92.28 17.84 -44.31
C PRO A 608 91.01 17.16 -43.74
N ILE A 609 90.43 17.74 -42.69
CA ILE A 609 89.13 17.29 -42.15
C ILE A 609 88.00 17.81 -43.04
N LYS A 610 87.15 16.91 -43.57
CA LYS A 610 85.97 17.26 -44.37
C LYS A 610 84.81 17.65 -43.45
N LEU A 611 84.47 18.94 -43.41
CA LEU A 611 83.29 19.47 -42.73
C LEU A 611 82.07 19.46 -43.66
N GLU A 612 80.97 18.86 -43.22
CA GLU A 612 79.68 18.86 -43.90
C GLU A 612 78.60 19.46 -42.99
N VAL A 613 77.86 20.45 -43.50
CA VAL A 613 76.86 21.21 -42.72
C VAL A 613 75.51 21.12 -43.41
N ASN A 614 74.60 20.35 -42.82
CA ASN A 614 73.28 19.99 -43.36
C ASN A 614 72.17 20.60 -42.48
N LEU A 615 71.92 21.90 -42.61
CA LEU A 615 70.91 22.62 -41.80
C LEU A 615 69.53 22.61 -42.46
N ALA A 616 68.47 22.50 -41.64
CA ALA A 616 67.09 22.60 -42.11
C ALA A 616 66.82 23.93 -42.82
N PRO A 617 66.03 23.95 -43.91
CA PRO A 617 65.83 25.15 -44.73
C PRO A 617 64.89 26.19 -44.09
N GLN A 618 64.04 25.79 -43.15
CA GLN A 618 63.15 26.72 -42.44
C GLN A 618 63.85 27.42 -41.26
N PRO A 619 63.47 28.66 -40.91
CA PRO A 619 63.90 29.30 -39.66
C PRO A 619 63.39 28.54 -38.44
N LEU A 620 64.26 28.29 -37.46
CA LEU A 620 63.98 27.52 -36.26
C LEU A 620 64.26 28.37 -35.01
N PRO A 621 63.27 29.18 -34.56
CA PRO A 621 63.44 30.11 -33.45
C PRO A 621 63.49 29.38 -32.10
N VAL A 622 64.57 29.60 -31.36
CA VAL A 622 64.78 29.08 -30.00
C VAL A 622 65.17 30.22 -29.06
N ASN A 623 64.81 30.09 -27.78
CA ASN A 623 65.24 31.03 -26.75
C ASN A 623 66.66 30.65 -26.30
N LEU A 624 67.68 31.33 -26.85
CA LEU A 624 69.08 30.95 -26.71
C LEU A 624 69.83 31.85 -25.74
N LEU A 625 70.91 31.34 -25.15
CA LEU A 625 71.98 32.11 -24.55
C LEU A 625 73.17 32.08 -25.52
N PRO A 626 73.35 33.10 -26.39
CA PRO A 626 74.26 33.00 -27.52
C PRO A 626 75.74 32.79 -27.15
N VAL A 627 76.19 33.31 -26.00
CA VAL A 627 77.58 33.15 -25.55
C VAL A 627 77.78 31.73 -24.99
N GLU A 628 76.91 31.32 -24.07
CA GLU A 628 76.98 30.01 -23.41
C GLU A 628 76.79 28.85 -24.40
N PHE A 629 75.89 29.00 -25.38
CA PHE A 629 75.69 27.99 -26.41
C PHE A 629 76.85 27.96 -27.41
N GLY A 630 77.49 29.09 -27.68
CA GLY A 630 78.72 29.14 -28.48
C GLY A 630 79.85 28.34 -27.84
N ASP A 631 80.01 28.46 -26.51
CA ASP A 631 80.95 27.64 -25.74
C ASP A 631 80.63 26.13 -25.82
N VAL A 632 79.35 25.75 -25.93
CA VAL A 632 78.95 24.35 -26.15
C VAL A 632 79.47 23.87 -27.49
N LEU A 633 79.21 24.62 -28.57
CA LEU A 633 79.63 24.26 -29.92
C LEU A 633 81.15 24.18 -30.06
N ASP A 634 81.87 25.17 -29.50
CA ASP A 634 83.34 25.19 -29.44
C ASP A 634 83.88 23.88 -28.85
N ARG A 635 83.31 23.41 -27.74
CA ARG A 635 83.75 22.19 -27.05
C ARG A 635 83.42 20.91 -27.82
N LEU A 636 82.25 20.85 -28.46
CA LEU A 636 81.85 19.67 -29.23
C LEU A 636 82.70 19.55 -30.50
N ILE A 637 82.93 20.66 -31.19
CA ILE A 637 83.73 20.69 -32.41
C ILE A 637 85.21 20.43 -32.09
N ASP A 638 85.78 21.03 -31.03
CA ASP A 638 87.15 20.72 -30.58
C ASP A 638 87.33 19.24 -30.23
N ASN A 639 86.38 18.64 -29.50
CA ASN A 639 86.43 17.21 -29.19
C ASN A 639 86.35 16.34 -30.45
N SER A 640 85.50 16.71 -31.41
CA SER A 640 85.34 16.01 -32.70
C SER A 640 86.63 16.06 -33.51
N CYS A 641 87.21 17.26 -33.70
CA CYS A 641 88.49 17.44 -34.38
C CYS A 641 89.63 16.68 -33.70
N TYR A 642 89.70 16.71 -32.37
CA TYR A 642 90.70 15.99 -31.60
C TYR A 642 90.64 14.48 -31.88
N THR A 643 89.45 13.86 -31.82
CA THR A 643 89.36 12.41 -32.04
C THR A 643 89.63 12.00 -33.49
N LEU A 644 89.28 12.84 -34.46
CA LEU A 644 89.58 12.61 -35.88
C LEU A 644 91.09 12.62 -36.12
N LEU A 645 91.81 13.58 -35.54
CA LEU A 645 93.26 13.70 -35.65
C LEU A 645 94.00 12.54 -34.99
N GLU A 646 93.56 12.12 -33.80
CA GLU A 646 94.16 10.96 -33.14
C GLU A 646 93.99 9.68 -33.98
N LYS A 647 92.82 9.49 -34.61
CA LYS A 647 92.61 8.36 -35.53
C LYS A 647 93.49 8.43 -36.79
N CYS A 648 93.67 9.62 -37.37
CA CYS A 648 94.57 9.84 -38.51
C CYS A 648 96.03 9.46 -38.22
N ARG A 649 96.50 9.61 -36.97
CA ARG A 649 97.86 9.21 -36.58
C ARG A 649 98.07 7.70 -36.55
N HIS A 650 96.99 6.94 -36.38
CA HIS A 650 97.05 5.48 -36.23
C HIS A 650 96.60 4.72 -37.49
N ILE A 651 95.82 5.34 -38.38
CA ILE A 651 95.25 4.70 -39.57
C ILE A 651 95.64 5.48 -40.83
N THR A 652 96.47 4.86 -41.69
CA THR A 652 96.84 5.41 -43.00
C THR A 652 95.70 5.28 -44.01
N GLY A 653 95.30 6.38 -44.67
CA GLY A 653 94.22 6.38 -45.68
C GLY A 653 92.81 6.61 -45.12
N PHE A 654 92.69 7.00 -43.85
CA PHE A 654 91.44 7.41 -43.24
C PHE A 654 90.96 8.77 -43.81
N ASP A 655 89.67 8.87 -44.12
CA ASP A 655 89.01 10.11 -44.59
C ASP A 655 88.25 10.77 -43.42
N PRO A 656 88.87 11.72 -42.71
CA PRO A 656 88.28 12.32 -41.51
C PRO A 656 87.11 13.23 -41.86
N HIS A 657 85.96 12.94 -41.27
CA HIS A 657 84.68 13.57 -41.59
C HIS A 657 83.96 14.04 -40.32
N LEU A 658 83.52 15.30 -40.35
CA LEU A 658 82.68 15.93 -39.34
C LEU A 658 81.40 16.44 -40.00
N GLU A 659 80.26 15.97 -39.52
CA GLU A 659 78.95 16.39 -39.98
C GLU A 659 78.22 17.15 -38.87
N VAL A 660 77.60 18.28 -39.22
CA VAL A 660 76.66 18.99 -38.34
C VAL A 660 75.33 19.17 -39.06
N SER A 661 74.24 18.70 -38.46
CA SER A 661 72.91 18.77 -39.07
C SER A 661 71.83 19.26 -38.11
N THR A 662 70.75 19.80 -38.67
CA THR A 662 69.56 20.17 -37.90
C THR A 662 68.29 19.59 -38.49
N GLN A 663 67.38 19.16 -37.63
CA GLN A 663 66.03 18.73 -38.01
C GLN A 663 65.00 19.07 -36.94
N VAL A 664 63.73 19.15 -37.33
CA VAL A 664 62.62 19.33 -36.38
C VAL A 664 62.12 17.95 -35.97
N VAL A 665 62.03 17.73 -34.66
CA VAL A 665 61.45 16.51 -34.07
C VAL A 665 60.39 16.96 -33.09
N GLU A 666 59.12 16.73 -33.43
CA GLU A 666 57.97 17.22 -32.67
C GLU A 666 58.02 18.74 -32.46
N ASP A 667 57.96 19.23 -31.22
CA ASP A 667 58.04 20.64 -30.85
C ASP A 667 59.47 21.10 -30.49
N GLN A 668 60.48 20.37 -30.95
CA GLN A 668 61.89 20.62 -30.64
C GLN A 668 62.75 20.69 -31.90
N VAL A 669 63.80 21.51 -31.86
CA VAL A 669 64.90 21.43 -32.83
C VAL A 669 65.94 20.46 -32.31
N GLN A 670 66.31 19.51 -33.16
CA GLN A 670 67.41 18.60 -32.96
C GLN A 670 68.64 19.10 -33.73
N ILE A 671 69.76 19.23 -33.03
CA ILE A 671 71.06 19.58 -33.57
C ILE A 671 71.96 18.36 -33.36
N GLN A 672 72.54 17.84 -34.44
CA GLN A 672 73.44 16.69 -34.39
C GLN A 672 74.85 17.12 -34.80
N VAL A 673 75.85 16.70 -34.02
CA VAL A 673 77.28 16.80 -34.36
C VAL A 673 77.82 15.38 -34.40
N ARG A 674 78.23 14.91 -35.57
CA ARG A 674 78.68 13.54 -35.80
C ARG A 674 80.09 13.52 -36.39
N ASP A 675 80.98 12.74 -35.79
CA ASP A 675 82.32 12.47 -36.32
C ASP A 675 82.53 10.97 -36.55
N ASN A 676 83.40 10.63 -37.51
CA ASN A 676 83.85 9.26 -37.76
C ASN A 676 85.19 8.92 -37.04
N GLY A 677 85.42 9.55 -35.88
CA GLY A 677 86.62 9.42 -35.06
C GLY A 677 86.75 8.07 -34.36
N ARG A 678 87.40 8.06 -33.19
CA ARG A 678 87.71 6.82 -32.44
C ARG A 678 86.52 6.27 -31.67
N GLY A 679 85.38 6.96 -31.67
CA GLY A 679 84.24 6.57 -30.86
C GLY A 679 84.53 6.55 -29.35
N ILE A 680 83.58 6.04 -28.59
CA ILE A 680 83.62 5.97 -27.13
C ILE A 680 83.16 4.58 -26.70
N SER A 681 83.95 3.88 -25.88
CA SER A 681 83.58 2.55 -25.37
C SER A 681 82.32 2.59 -24.50
N ALA A 682 81.56 1.49 -24.47
CA ALA A 682 80.34 1.39 -23.67
C ALA A 682 80.56 1.59 -22.16
N HIS A 683 81.79 1.38 -21.67
CA HIS A 683 82.18 1.67 -20.29
C HIS A 683 82.33 3.18 -20.05
N GLU A 684 83.04 3.88 -20.95
CA GLU A 684 83.30 5.32 -20.83
C GLU A 684 82.04 6.17 -21.07
N GLN A 685 81.12 5.73 -21.93
CA GLN A 685 79.83 6.39 -22.16
C GLN A 685 79.03 6.59 -20.87
N LYS A 686 79.14 5.68 -19.89
CA LYS A 686 78.46 5.79 -18.58
C LYS A 686 79.00 6.92 -17.71
N GLN A 687 80.26 7.31 -17.91
CA GLN A 687 80.96 8.31 -17.09
C GLN A 687 81.17 9.64 -17.84
N LEU A 688 80.80 9.71 -19.12
CA LEU A 688 81.14 10.81 -20.02
C LEU A 688 80.70 12.20 -19.56
N PHE A 689 79.58 12.27 -18.84
CA PHE A 689 79.06 13.52 -18.26
C PHE A 689 79.42 13.68 -16.78
N SER A 690 80.29 12.85 -16.23
CA SER A 690 80.78 13.02 -14.85
C SER A 690 81.84 14.13 -14.84
N PRO A 691 81.82 15.05 -13.87
CA PRO A 691 82.87 16.05 -13.74
C PRO A 691 84.26 15.40 -13.63
N PHE A 692 85.24 15.98 -14.32
CA PHE A 692 86.66 15.57 -14.32
C PHE A 692 86.96 14.21 -14.99
N PHE A 693 85.98 13.58 -15.62
CA PHE A 693 86.22 12.36 -16.40
C PHE A 693 86.85 12.70 -17.76
N THR A 694 88.02 12.13 -18.07
CA THR A 694 88.67 12.30 -19.38
C THR A 694 89.49 11.08 -19.78
N THR A 695 89.51 10.78 -21.07
CA THR A 695 90.32 9.73 -21.70
C THR A 695 91.54 10.31 -22.44
N LYS A 696 91.64 11.64 -22.54
CA LYS A 696 92.81 12.33 -23.07
C LYS A 696 93.97 12.19 -22.06
N ALA A 697 95.21 12.16 -22.54
CA ALA A 697 96.39 12.13 -21.67
C ALA A 697 96.32 13.25 -20.60
N THR A 698 96.87 13.01 -19.40
CA THR A 698 96.76 13.86 -18.19
C THR A 698 97.15 15.33 -18.39
N ALA A 699 97.91 15.66 -19.44
CA ALA A 699 98.28 17.03 -19.80
C ALA A 699 97.29 17.74 -20.77
N LYS A 700 96.32 17.02 -21.35
CA LYS A 700 95.48 17.51 -22.45
C LYS A 700 93.99 17.65 -22.10
N GLY A 701 93.43 16.83 -21.21
CA GLY A 701 92.00 16.86 -20.88
C GLY A 701 91.71 17.34 -19.46
N THR A 702 90.71 18.23 -19.30
CA THR A 702 90.21 18.66 -17.98
C THR A 702 89.00 17.85 -17.50
N GLY A 703 88.34 17.12 -18.40
CA GLY A 703 87.14 16.33 -18.12
C GLY A 703 85.91 17.15 -17.73
N LEU A 704 85.93 18.47 -17.96
CA LEU A 704 84.82 19.37 -17.63
C LEU A 704 84.02 19.83 -18.87
N SER A 705 84.54 19.62 -20.07
CA SER A 705 83.94 20.15 -21.31
C SER A 705 82.51 19.64 -21.52
N LEU A 706 82.32 18.32 -21.55
CA LEU A 706 81.01 17.70 -21.76
C LEU A 706 80.05 17.88 -20.59
N TYR A 707 80.57 17.87 -19.36
CA TYR A 707 79.77 18.18 -18.15
C TYR A 707 79.17 19.58 -18.22
N LEU A 708 80.00 20.60 -18.47
CA LEU A 708 79.55 21.99 -18.57
C LEU A 708 78.61 22.19 -19.76
N SER A 709 78.87 21.52 -20.89
CA SER A 709 78.00 21.57 -22.06
C SER A 709 76.61 21.00 -21.78
N LYS A 710 76.54 19.87 -21.06
CA LYS A 710 75.27 19.28 -20.61
C LYS A 710 74.54 20.21 -19.65
N GLU A 711 75.25 20.83 -18.71
CA GLU A 711 74.66 21.79 -17.78
C GLU A 711 74.05 23.00 -18.50
N VAL A 712 74.74 23.56 -19.50
CA VAL A 712 74.18 24.67 -20.32
C VAL A 712 72.92 24.22 -21.04
N VAL A 713 72.94 23.06 -21.70
CA VAL A 713 71.78 22.58 -22.47
C VAL A 713 70.59 22.21 -21.57
N GLU A 714 70.81 21.39 -20.54
CA GLU A 714 69.70 20.84 -19.74
C GLU A 714 69.21 21.80 -18.65
N VAL A 715 70.12 22.55 -18.00
CA VAL A 715 69.75 23.43 -16.88
C VAL A 715 69.39 24.82 -17.36
N ASN A 716 70.19 25.41 -18.27
CA ASN A 716 69.96 26.78 -18.72
C ASN A 716 68.97 26.84 -19.89
N LEU A 717 69.19 26.05 -20.95
CA LEU A 717 68.34 26.12 -22.15
C LEU A 717 67.08 25.24 -22.06
N GLN A 718 66.89 24.51 -20.96
CA GLN A 718 65.77 23.56 -20.75
C GLN A 718 65.66 22.52 -21.88
N GLY A 719 66.79 22.15 -22.48
CA GLY A 719 66.91 21.17 -23.54
C GLY A 719 67.33 19.79 -23.04
N GLN A 720 67.79 18.95 -23.96
CA GLN A 720 68.35 17.64 -23.65
C GLN A 720 69.62 17.38 -24.48
N MET A 721 70.64 16.80 -23.86
CA MET A 721 71.86 16.36 -24.57
C MET A 721 72.01 14.85 -24.48
N ARG A 722 72.17 14.19 -25.63
CA ARG A 722 72.37 12.74 -25.76
C ARG A 722 73.62 12.46 -26.57
N ILE A 723 74.26 11.33 -26.31
CA ILE A 723 75.43 10.88 -27.05
C ILE A 723 75.20 9.42 -27.44
N ASP A 724 75.41 9.13 -28.71
CA ASP A 724 75.42 7.80 -29.30
C ASP A 724 76.77 7.60 -29.96
N SER A 725 77.42 6.47 -29.71
CA SER A 725 78.78 6.24 -30.20
C SER A 725 79.09 4.75 -30.25
N GLU A 726 79.87 4.37 -31.26
CA GLU A 726 80.43 3.04 -31.43
C GLU A 726 81.96 3.15 -31.51
N GLU A 727 82.65 2.34 -30.71
CA GLU A 727 84.10 2.39 -30.55
C GLU A 727 84.80 2.09 -31.88
N GLU A 728 85.79 2.92 -32.21
CA GLU A 728 86.53 2.98 -33.48
C GLU A 728 85.69 3.23 -34.75
N GLU A 729 84.40 3.56 -34.61
CA GLU A 729 83.49 3.85 -35.73
C GLU A 729 83.05 5.32 -35.75
N TYR A 730 82.27 5.78 -34.76
CA TYR A 730 81.71 7.14 -34.75
C TYR A 730 81.35 7.66 -33.36
N THR A 731 81.22 8.99 -33.25
CA THR A 731 80.55 9.65 -32.13
C THR A 731 79.48 10.60 -32.66
N GLN A 732 78.29 10.57 -32.08
CA GLN A 732 77.19 11.46 -32.43
C GLN A 732 76.62 12.12 -31.17
N VAL A 733 76.75 13.44 -31.08
CA VAL A 733 76.16 14.26 -30.04
C VAL A 733 74.87 14.87 -30.55
N THR A 734 73.77 14.65 -29.84
CA THR A 734 72.43 15.15 -30.18
C THR A 734 71.96 16.13 -29.11
N ILE A 735 71.67 17.37 -29.50
CA ILE A 735 71.09 18.41 -28.66
C ILE A 735 69.64 18.65 -29.09
N LEU A 736 68.71 18.62 -28.15
CA LEU A 736 67.30 18.94 -28.34
C LEU A 736 66.97 20.24 -27.62
N LEU A 737 66.48 21.25 -28.34
CA LEU A 737 66.02 22.52 -27.76
C LEU A 737 64.55 22.77 -28.09
N PRO A 738 63.75 23.32 -27.17
CA PRO A 738 62.33 23.61 -27.41
C PRO A 738 62.16 24.74 -28.44
N LEU A 739 61.33 24.49 -29.46
CA LEU A 739 60.96 25.52 -30.43
C LEU A 739 60.03 26.54 -29.80
N LYS A 740 60.20 27.82 -30.15
CA LYS A 740 59.23 28.86 -29.84
C LYS A 740 58.33 29.07 -31.04
N LEU A 741 57.06 28.67 -30.93
CA LEU A 741 56.02 29.00 -31.91
C LEU A 741 55.96 30.52 -32.11
N VAL A 742 56.42 31.01 -33.26
CA VAL A 742 56.15 32.37 -33.70
C VAL A 742 54.71 32.37 -34.19
N LEU A 743 53.81 32.93 -33.39
CA LEU A 743 52.46 33.27 -33.84
C LEU A 743 52.62 34.34 -34.93
N THR A 744 52.64 33.94 -36.19
CA THR A 744 52.45 34.87 -37.30
C THR A 744 50.99 35.33 -37.23
N THR A 745 50.77 36.47 -36.60
CA THR A 745 49.53 37.23 -36.73
C THR A 745 49.40 37.69 -38.17
N SER A 746 48.51 37.06 -38.93
CA SER A 746 48.00 37.56 -40.22
C SER A 746 47.06 38.73 -40.01
#